data_AF-A0A8H7RJI0-F1
#
_entry.id   AF-A0A8H7RJI0-F1
#
_cell.length_a   1.000
_cell.length_b   1.000
_cell.length_c   1.000
_cell.angle_alpha   90.00
_cell.angle_beta   90.00
_cell.angle_gamma   90.00
#
_symmetry.space_group_name_H-M   'P 1'
#
loop_
_entity.id
_entity.type
_entity.pdbx_description
1 polymer ?
#
loop_
_entity_poly.entity_id
_entity_poly.type
_entity_poly.pdbx_seq_one_letter_code
_entity_poly.pdbx_strand_id
1 'polypeptide(L)'
;MLHVGYTTPYRIVLLLLIKRLCTYDFPEDLMSTFVVFITKNILNESSIRETCSEPRLNHLLNEITKLKNGETDMQPIVTSIKNEIETINNPRAFDDFMTSLKELVVEDEETERPVSSEYIVLEKCSVMGLFVRRCKIEYAILPMDRMSDIVEAFDAYIHDRYGDSYLLPGGQPSDVKGWISVYNIKEFLKAEADKIELTGTSNIHPSVLYKYLENIEPKAPHISNIRQVRYLNYVRTKEYVQSLSDLHTFFDLTISEGVPVQYALLNIGILEFKFGHIFNALSALNDALSAARSDKDDYCLQEVEYWIGTCRKTEPFRDTKSFDDPYLANMRTLTKARDLLRQGEPCRLIFETLQTASVDVILKDVKNTSRVKNLIASLAWQRYGNSALAASYLKFAENSSDRAVQDIETSVVSHANMLQLMGNSNKALQVLQQFSEEFPTEADFLLHWKQAQSRIKKLSCKKRKFDAINDQVDKLRLLIPPYSEEYFDAIYENAKMLMANMEYAKALYILEEVHDFIKINEIQTAIRLAIDAMTLSKRTNDAKYYYKAAILLSEAYVRTNDKDLIQKALFILENIFPKVLLAQSLKLTSELQLTYAEALDSSSSTDKHILEYVNLAEKGFRTLKCKDLLLRALFFKITLLHKLDMPSVAITTMQEIRQVQSEV
;
A
#
# COMPACT_ATOMS: atom_id res chain seq x y z
N MET A 1 9.84 -23.84 -31.03
CA MET A 1 10.20 -23.64 -29.62
C MET A 1 9.87 -24.91 -28.89
N LEU A 2 10.78 -25.41 -28.06
CA LEU A 2 10.60 -26.68 -27.35
C LEU A 2 9.77 -26.41 -26.09
N HIS A 3 8.77 -27.25 -25.78
CA HIS A 3 8.02 -27.09 -24.54
C HIS A 3 8.37 -28.21 -23.58
N VAL A 4 8.84 -27.81 -22.41
CA VAL A 4 9.19 -28.71 -21.33
C VAL A 4 8.20 -28.49 -20.17
N GLY A 5 7.94 -29.56 -19.42
CA GLY A 5 7.07 -29.51 -18.26
C GLY A 5 7.83 -29.12 -16.98
N TYR A 6 7.61 -29.86 -15.92
CA TYR A 6 8.38 -29.82 -14.68
C TYR A 6 9.77 -30.47 -14.86
N THR A 7 9.96 -31.45 -15.74
CA THR A 7 11.24 -32.15 -15.93
C THR A 7 12.13 -31.37 -16.89
N THR A 8 12.76 -30.32 -16.38
CA THR A 8 13.64 -29.43 -17.13
C THR A 8 15.07 -29.97 -17.22
N PRO A 9 15.90 -29.49 -18.16
CA PRO A 9 17.32 -29.87 -18.24
C PRO A 9 18.10 -29.70 -16.93
N TYR A 10 17.85 -28.60 -16.22
CA TYR A 10 18.45 -28.36 -14.90
C TYR A 10 18.00 -29.41 -13.86
N ARG A 11 16.70 -29.75 -13.82
CA ARG A 11 16.18 -30.77 -12.89
C ARG A 11 16.68 -32.17 -13.23
N ILE A 12 16.96 -32.48 -14.49
CA ILE A 12 17.62 -33.72 -14.90
C ILE A 12 19.05 -33.79 -14.34
N VAL A 13 19.80 -32.69 -14.37
CA VAL A 13 21.12 -32.65 -13.73
C VAL A 13 21.01 -32.83 -12.21
N LEU A 14 19.96 -32.29 -11.55
CA LEU A 14 19.71 -32.57 -10.14
C LEU A 14 19.39 -34.06 -9.89
N LEU A 15 18.62 -34.73 -10.76
CA LEU A 15 18.37 -36.17 -10.66
C LEU A 15 19.67 -36.98 -10.76
N LEU A 16 20.59 -36.56 -11.64
CA LEU A 16 21.92 -37.18 -11.74
C LEU A 16 22.71 -37.03 -10.44
N LEU A 17 22.71 -35.84 -9.84
CA LEU A 17 23.37 -35.59 -8.56
C LEU A 17 22.74 -36.41 -7.42
N ILE A 18 21.41 -36.56 -7.40
CA ILE A 18 20.71 -37.41 -6.44
C ILE A 18 21.10 -38.88 -6.64
N LYS A 19 21.19 -39.35 -7.89
CA LYS A 19 21.62 -40.72 -8.20
C LYS A 19 23.03 -40.98 -7.66
N ARG A 20 23.98 -40.09 -7.94
CA ARG A 20 25.37 -40.17 -7.43
C ARG A 20 25.47 -40.11 -5.90
N LEU A 21 24.60 -39.32 -5.27
CA LEU A 21 24.51 -39.28 -3.81
C LEU A 21 24.08 -40.64 -3.26
N CYS A 22 23.15 -41.31 -3.94
CA CYS A 22 22.64 -42.61 -3.50
C CYS A 22 23.62 -43.76 -3.74
N THR A 23 24.54 -43.63 -4.69
CA THR A 23 25.58 -44.63 -5.01
C THR A 23 26.90 -44.41 -4.28
N TYR A 24 26.97 -43.45 -3.33
CA TYR A 24 28.19 -43.08 -2.60
C TYR A 24 29.35 -42.59 -3.48
N ASP A 25 29.05 -42.00 -4.64
CA ASP A 25 30.07 -41.47 -5.57
C ASP A 25 30.70 -40.13 -5.11
N PHE A 26 30.33 -39.63 -3.93
CA PHE A 26 30.91 -38.44 -3.31
C PHE A 26 31.76 -38.79 -2.08
N PRO A 27 32.83 -38.02 -1.78
CA PRO A 27 33.63 -38.23 -0.57
C PRO A 27 32.78 -38.12 0.70
N GLU A 28 32.98 -39.01 1.67
CA GLU A 28 32.20 -39.06 2.93
C GLU A 28 32.16 -37.71 3.66
N ASP A 29 33.27 -36.97 3.66
CA ASP A 29 33.42 -35.64 4.28
C ASP A 29 32.53 -34.54 3.66
N LEU A 30 32.05 -34.75 2.42
CA LEU A 30 31.25 -33.79 1.66
C LEU A 30 29.77 -34.21 1.55
N MET A 31 29.41 -35.42 1.98
CA MET A 31 28.05 -35.95 1.84
C MET A 31 27.00 -35.02 2.47
N SER A 32 27.22 -34.54 3.69
CA SER A 32 26.29 -33.62 4.35
C SER A 32 26.14 -32.29 3.61
N THR A 33 27.24 -31.79 3.04
CA THR A 33 27.26 -30.53 2.27
C THR A 33 26.51 -30.70 0.95
N PHE A 34 26.69 -31.82 0.26
CA PHE A 34 25.94 -32.16 -0.95
C PHE A 34 24.45 -32.36 -0.68
N VAL A 35 24.08 -33.01 0.43
CA VAL A 35 22.66 -33.14 0.83
C VAL A 35 22.02 -31.77 1.02
N VAL A 36 22.67 -30.86 1.75
CA VAL A 36 22.17 -29.49 1.95
C VAL A 36 22.10 -28.73 0.62
N PHE A 37 23.14 -28.84 -0.22
CA PHE A 37 23.19 -28.19 -1.52
C PHE A 37 22.07 -28.66 -2.46
N ILE A 38 21.90 -29.98 -2.62
CA ILE A 38 20.85 -30.56 -3.46
C ILE A 38 19.47 -30.18 -2.91
N THR A 39 19.25 -30.29 -1.59
CA THR A 39 17.98 -29.91 -0.97
C THR A 39 17.66 -28.43 -1.20
N LYS A 40 18.64 -27.53 -1.04
CA LYS A 40 18.48 -26.10 -1.32
C LYS A 40 18.13 -25.84 -2.78
N ASN A 41 18.74 -26.57 -3.72
CA ASN A 41 18.49 -26.42 -5.14
C ASN A 41 17.15 -27.01 -5.61
N ILE A 42 16.67 -28.08 -4.97
CA ILE A 42 15.31 -28.62 -5.17
C ILE A 42 14.26 -27.62 -4.65
N LEU A 43 14.51 -27.05 -3.48
CA LEU A 43 13.64 -26.06 -2.84
C LEU A 43 13.85 -24.62 -3.35
N ASN A 44 14.71 -24.41 -4.36
CA ASN A 44 15.01 -23.08 -4.92
C ASN A 44 13.86 -22.57 -5.79
N GLU A 45 12.69 -22.40 -5.18
CA GLU A 45 11.55 -21.78 -5.84
C GLU A 45 11.74 -20.27 -5.98
N SER A 46 12.63 -19.65 -5.20
CA SER A 46 12.91 -18.21 -5.27
C SER A 46 13.34 -17.74 -6.66
N SER A 47 14.28 -18.43 -7.32
CA SER A 47 14.75 -18.00 -8.64
C SER A 47 13.65 -18.10 -9.70
N ILE A 48 12.83 -19.15 -9.61
CA ILE A 48 11.70 -19.39 -10.51
C ILE A 48 10.64 -18.31 -10.31
N ARG A 49 10.31 -17.99 -9.05
CA ARG A 49 9.32 -16.96 -8.67
C ARG A 49 9.75 -15.52 -8.98
N GLU A 50 11.03 -15.27 -9.24
CA GLU A 50 11.56 -13.93 -9.53
C GLU A 50 11.94 -13.71 -10.99
N THR A 51 12.45 -14.73 -11.67
CA THR A 51 13.02 -14.58 -13.02
C THR A 51 12.46 -15.56 -14.04
N CYS A 52 11.57 -16.48 -13.64
CA CYS A 52 11.12 -17.62 -14.45
C CYS A 52 12.24 -18.60 -14.87
N SER A 53 13.50 -18.26 -14.58
CA SER A 53 14.70 -18.96 -15.04
C SER A 53 15.30 -19.90 -14.03
N GLU A 54 15.90 -20.96 -14.56
CA GLU A 54 16.68 -21.94 -13.82
C GLU A 54 18.19 -21.64 -13.89
N PRO A 55 18.97 -22.07 -12.88
CA PRO A 55 20.41 -21.89 -12.88
C PRO A 55 21.08 -22.52 -14.10
N ARG A 56 22.11 -21.85 -14.62
CA ARG A 56 22.94 -22.38 -15.72
C ARG A 56 23.80 -23.54 -15.25
N LEU A 57 24.13 -24.45 -16.18
CA LEU A 57 25.02 -25.57 -15.90
C LEU A 57 26.37 -25.07 -15.37
N ASN A 58 26.96 -24.07 -16.03
CA ASN A 58 28.21 -23.46 -15.59
C ASN A 58 28.11 -22.82 -14.20
N HIS A 59 26.96 -22.24 -13.86
CA HIS A 59 26.74 -21.69 -12.52
C HIS A 59 26.66 -22.80 -11.47
N LEU A 60 25.86 -23.86 -11.72
CA LEU A 60 25.74 -25.02 -10.85
C LEU A 60 27.10 -25.69 -10.61
N LEU A 61 27.87 -25.94 -11.67
CA LEU A 61 29.20 -26.54 -11.56
C LEU A 61 30.19 -25.63 -10.82
N ASN A 62 30.09 -24.30 -11.01
CA ASN A 62 30.88 -23.34 -10.24
C ASN A 62 30.47 -23.27 -8.76
N GLU A 63 29.20 -23.54 -8.42
CA GLU A 63 28.81 -23.66 -7.02
C GLU A 63 29.35 -24.95 -6.41
N ILE A 64 29.33 -26.06 -7.15
CA ILE A 64 29.90 -27.34 -6.71
C ILE A 64 31.41 -27.23 -6.47
N THR A 65 32.15 -26.52 -7.34
CA THR A 65 33.60 -26.28 -7.11
C THR A 65 33.89 -25.42 -5.88
N LYS A 66 32.93 -24.62 -5.41
CA LYS A 66 33.05 -23.79 -4.20
C LYS A 66 32.70 -24.54 -2.91
N LEU A 67 32.06 -25.71 -2.99
CA LEU A 67 31.77 -26.55 -1.82
C LEU A 67 33.08 -27.17 -1.30
N LYS A 68 33.77 -26.48 -0.40
CA LYS A 68 35.00 -26.96 0.23
C LYS A 68 34.77 -27.28 1.71
N ASN A 69 35.03 -28.53 2.08
CA ASN A 69 35.34 -28.94 3.45
C ASN A 69 36.72 -29.64 3.40
N GLY A 70 37.83 -28.89 3.49
CA GLY A 70 39.19 -29.45 3.51
C GLY A 70 40.04 -29.23 2.24
N GLU A 71 41.06 -30.07 2.04
CA GLU A 71 42.06 -30.02 0.95
C GLU A 71 41.63 -30.73 -0.35
N THR A 72 40.42 -31.29 -0.40
CA THR A 72 39.94 -32.09 -1.54
C THR A 72 39.73 -31.23 -2.79
N ASP A 73 40.42 -31.59 -3.88
CA ASP A 73 40.21 -30.94 -5.18
C ASP A 73 38.87 -31.40 -5.78
N MET A 74 37.96 -30.46 -6.03
CA MET A 74 36.63 -30.71 -6.58
C MET A 74 36.61 -30.79 -8.11
N GLN A 75 37.70 -30.41 -8.78
CA GLN A 75 37.82 -30.49 -10.25
C GLN A 75 37.60 -31.90 -10.83
N PRO A 76 38.18 -33.00 -10.29
CA PRO A 76 37.93 -34.35 -10.81
C PRO A 76 36.47 -34.81 -10.68
N ILE A 77 35.77 -34.38 -9.62
CA ILE A 77 34.35 -34.69 -9.42
C ILE A 77 33.52 -33.94 -10.47
N VAL A 78 33.83 -32.67 -10.73
CA VAL A 78 33.13 -31.85 -11.72
C VAL A 78 33.37 -32.35 -13.15
N THR A 79 34.59 -32.78 -13.50
CA THR A 79 34.86 -33.38 -14.81
C THR A 79 34.15 -34.72 -14.98
N SER A 80 34.10 -35.54 -13.92
CA SER A 80 33.32 -36.77 -13.90
C SER A 80 31.81 -36.51 -14.14
N ILE A 81 31.22 -35.51 -13.47
CA ILE A 81 29.82 -35.11 -13.68
C ILE A 81 29.59 -34.64 -15.12
N LYS A 82 30.49 -33.82 -15.68
CA LYS A 82 30.37 -33.35 -17.07
C LYS A 82 30.36 -34.52 -18.07
N ASN A 83 31.27 -35.47 -17.90
CA ASN A 83 31.36 -36.63 -18.77
C ASN A 83 30.06 -37.46 -18.71
N GLU A 84 29.48 -37.67 -17.53
CA GLU A 84 28.20 -38.38 -17.41
C GLU A 84 27.03 -37.62 -18.05
N ILE A 85 26.97 -36.30 -17.89
CA ILE A 85 25.97 -35.46 -18.55
C ILE A 85 26.04 -35.64 -20.09
N GLU A 86 27.25 -35.67 -20.66
CA GLU A 86 27.45 -35.91 -22.09
C GLU A 86 27.03 -37.32 -22.52
N THR A 87 27.20 -38.34 -21.67
CA THR A 87 26.74 -39.71 -21.98
C THR A 87 25.21 -39.84 -22.01
N ILE A 88 24.50 -39.07 -21.19
CA ILE A 88 23.03 -39.10 -21.07
C ILE A 88 22.35 -38.41 -22.27
N ASN A 89 23.08 -37.61 -23.05
CA ASN A 89 22.56 -36.81 -24.15
C ASN A 89 21.98 -37.62 -25.34
N ASN A 90 22.16 -38.94 -25.37
CA ASN A 90 21.56 -39.80 -26.39
C ASN A 90 20.14 -40.26 -25.98
N PRO A 91 19.09 -40.15 -26.82
CA PRO A 91 17.72 -40.53 -26.47
C PRO A 91 17.56 -41.89 -25.77
N ARG A 92 18.34 -42.91 -26.18
CA ARG A 92 18.31 -44.23 -25.53
C ARG A 92 18.95 -44.21 -24.14
N ALA A 93 20.11 -43.57 -24.02
CA ALA A 93 20.80 -43.42 -22.75
C ALA A 93 20.00 -42.55 -21.76
N PHE A 94 19.24 -41.58 -22.27
CA PHE A 94 18.30 -40.77 -21.50
C PHE A 94 17.17 -41.64 -20.92
N ASP A 95 16.57 -42.50 -21.74
CA ASP A 95 15.50 -43.39 -21.31
C ASP A 95 15.99 -44.46 -20.32
N ASP A 96 17.17 -45.03 -20.57
CA ASP A 96 17.86 -45.94 -19.65
C ASP A 96 18.16 -45.25 -18.31
N PHE A 97 18.61 -44.00 -18.35
CA PHE A 97 18.83 -43.19 -17.16
C PHE A 97 17.53 -42.98 -16.37
N MET A 98 16.45 -42.51 -17.03
CA MET A 98 15.16 -42.29 -16.37
C MET A 98 14.56 -43.56 -15.79
N THR A 99 14.77 -44.71 -16.46
CA THR A 99 14.35 -46.02 -15.97
C THR A 99 15.16 -46.46 -14.74
N SER A 100 16.48 -46.20 -14.74
CA SER A 100 17.36 -46.53 -13.60
C SER A 100 17.01 -45.78 -12.30
N LEU A 101 16.35 -44.62 -12.39
CA LEU A 101 15.87 -43.88 -11.21
C LEU A 101 14.79 -44.64 -10.42
N LYS A 102 14.25 -45.75 -10.96
CA LYS A 102 13.34 -46.64 -10.23
C LYS A 102 13.98 -47.27 -9.01
N GLU A 103 15.26 -47.58 -9.08
CA GLU A 103 16.00 -48.27 -8.01
C GLU A 103 16.21 -47.37 -6.78
N LEU A 104 16.05 -46.04 -6.93
CA LEU A 104 16.33 -45.05 -5.89
C LEU A 104 15.18 -44.86 -4.88
N VAL A 105 13.96 -45.29 -5.19
CA VAL A 105 12.77 -45.05 -4.34
C VAL A 105 12.07 -46.37 -4.07
N VAL A 106 11.86 -46.72 -2.79
CA VAL A 106 11.08 -47.91 -2.41
C VAL A 106 9.67 -47.79 -2.99
N GLU A 107 9.16 -48.80 -3.69
CA GLU A 107 7.80 -48.81 -4.25
C GLU A 107 6.78 -49.58 -3.36
N ASP A 108 7.21 -50.50 -2.48
CA ASP A 108 6.30 -51.34 -1.66
C ASP A 108 6.73 -51.46 -0.18
N GLU A 109 5.78 -51.60 0.75
CA GLU A 109 6.05 -51.86 2.17
C GLU A 109 6.50 -53.32 2.44
N GLU A 110 6.27 -54.23 1.49
CA GLU A 110 6.52 -55.67 1.62
C GLU A 110 7.82 -56.16 0.97
N THR A 111 8.59 -55.28 0.32
CA THR A 111 9.92 -55.65 -0.16
C THR A 111 10.90 -55.60 1.00
N GLU A 112 11.37 -56.77 1.44
CA GLU A 112 12.47 -56.89 2.40
C GLU A 112 13.58 -55.91 2.02
N ARG A 113 13.90 -54.99 2.94
CA ARG A 113 15.00 -54.03 2.74
C ARG A 113 16.23 -54.84 2.33
N PRO A 114 16.81 -54.62 1.14
CA PRO A 114 18.03 -55.32 0.77
C PRO A 114 19.09 -55.00 1.82
N VAL A 115 19.57 -56.04 2.50
CA VAL A 115 20.51 -55.98 3.63
C VAL A 115 21.94 -55.61 3.16
N SER A 116 22.13 -55.33 1.86
CA SER A 116 23.39 -54.86 1.28
C SER A 116 23.49 -53.34 1.29
N SER A 117 24.42 -52.81 2.08
CA SER A 117 24.76 -51.40 2.31
C SER A 117 25.41 -50.67 1.10
N GLU A 118 25.14 -51.09 -0.13
CA GLU A 118 25.82 -50.55 -1.32
C GLU A 118 25.16 -49.27 -1.87
N TYR A 119 23.92 -48.97 -1.48
CA TYR A 119 23.20 -47.78 -1.95
C TYR A 119 22.24 -47.20 -0.90
N ILE A 120 22.06 -45.89 -0.92
CA ILE A 120 21.07 -45.16 -0.14
C ILE A 120 19.73 -45.27 -0.85
N VAL A 121 18.71 -45.80 -0.16
CA VAL A 121 17.34 -45.79 -0.68
C VAL A 121 16.58 -44.60 -0.12
N LEU A 122 15.95 -43.83 -1.01
CA LEU A 122 15.17 -42.65 -0.62
C LEU A 122 13.77 -43.06 -0.15
N GLU A 123 13.34 -42.45 0.96
CA GLU A 123 11.97 -42.59 1.45
C GLU A 123 10.99 -41.85 0.52
N LYS A 124 9.83 -42.46 0.22
CA LYS A 124 8.78 -41.93 -0.66
C LYS A 124 8.28 -40.53 -0.30
N CYS A 125 8.32 -40.19 0.99
CA CYS A 125 7.82 -38.93 1.57
C CYS A 125 8.94 -37.91 1.82
N SER A 126 10.21 -38.28 1.61
CA SER A 126 11.32 -37.34 1.71
C SER A 126 11.27 -36.30 0.58
N VAL A 127 11.86 -35.12 0.79
CA VAL A 127 11.91 -34.05 -0.23
C VAL A 127 12.55 -34.56 -1.54
N MET A 128 13.66 -35.30 -1.45
CA MET A 128 14.33 -35.90 -2.62
C MET A 128 13.48 -37.02 -3.24
N GLY A 129 12.83 -37.85 -2.43
CA GLY A 129 11.93 -38.90 -2.91
C GLY A 129 10.71 -38.36 -3.67
N LEU A 130 10.07 -37.31 -3.15
CA LEU A 130 8.96 -36.61 -3.83
C LEU A 130 9.42 -35.98 -5.15
N PHE A 131 10.60 -35.36 -5.16
CA PHE A 131 11.20 -34.78 -6.36
C PHE A 131 11.43 -35.82 -7.46
N VAL A 132 12.12 -36.92 -7.14
CA VAL A 132 12.39 -38.03 -8.08
C VAL A 132 11.09 -38.62 -8.62
N ARG A 133 10.11 -38.89 -7.74
CA ARG A 133 8.80 -39.41 -8.14
C ARG A 133 8.06 -38.46 -9.09
N ARG A 134 8.09 -37.15 -8.82
CA ARG A 134 7.42 -36.15 -9.65
C ARG A 134 8.00 -36.10 -11.06
N CYS A 135 9.34 -36.08 -11.20
CA CYS A 135 10.00 -36.13 -12.50
C CYS A 135 9.71 -37.45 -13.25
N LYS A 136 9.73 -38.59 -12.56
CA LYS A 136 9.42 -39.89 -13.17
C LYS A 136 7.99 -39.96 -13.69
N ILE A 137 7.02 -39.57 -12.86
CA ILE A 137 5.59 -39.61 -13.22
C ILE A 137 5.34 -38.72 -14.44
N GLU A 138 5.89 -37.51 -14.44
CA GLU A 138 5.74 -36.63 -15.58
C GLU A 138 6.36 -37.24 -16.83
N TYR A 139 7.61 -37.71 -16.77
CA TYR A 139 8.27 -38.32 -17.91
C TYR A 139 7.50 -39.52 -18.48
N ALA A 140 6.94 -40.37 -17.62
CA ALA A 140 6.14 -41.52 -18.03
C ALA A 140 4.80 -41.15 -18.72
N ILE A 141 4.27 -39.95 -18.45
CA ILE A 141 3.00 -39.46 -19.02
C ILE A 141 3.25 -38.64 -20.29
N LEU A 142 4.49 -38.22 -20.58
CA LEU A 142 4.78 -37.38 -21.73
C LEU A 142 4.53 -38.11 -23.05
N PRO A 143 3.84 -37.47 -24.02
CA PRO A 143 3.75 -38.01 -25.37
C PRO A 143 5.13 -37.97 -26.05
N MET A 144 5.37 -38.88 -26.99
CA MET A 144 6.66 -39.05 -27.67
C MET A 144 7.21 -37.73 -28.27
N ASP A 145 6.34 -36.87 -28.82
CA ASP A 145 6.74 -35.57 -29.39
C ASP A 145 7.34 -34.63 -28.33
N ARG A 146 6.87 -34.70 -27.08
CA ARG A 146 7.40 -33.91 -25.95
C ARG A 146 8.65 -34.53 -25.35
N MET A 147 8.83 -35.83 -25.50
CA MET A 147 10.06 -36.51 -25.10
C MET A 147 11.23 -36.04 -25.98
N SER A 148 11.03 -35.89 -27.29
CA SER A 148 12.04 -35.26 -28.16
C SER A 148 12.33 -33.80 -27.79
N ASP A 149 11.30 -33.03 -27.39
CA ASP A 149 11.48 -31.64 -26.93
C ASP A 149 12.41 -31.57 -25.71
N ILE A 150 12.32 -32.52 -24.77
CA ILE A 150 13.17 -32.56 -23.56
C ILE A 150 14.61 -32.93 -23.91
N VAL A 151 14.82 -33.92 -24.76
CA VAL A 151 16.18 -34.33 -25.14
C VAL A 151 16.86 -33.23 -25.96
N GLU A 152 16.16 -32.58 -26.89
CA GLU A 152 16.67 -31.41 -27.62
C GLU A 152 16.97 -30.23 -26.67
N ALA A 153 16.13 -30.02 -25.64
CA ALA A 153 16.35 -28.98 -24.63
C ALA A 153 17.55 -29.32 -23.72
N PHE A 154 17.75 -30.60 -23.40
CA PHE A 154 18.88 -31.07 -22.60
C PHE A 154 20.20 -30.88 -23.35
N ASP A 155 20.25 -31.25 -24.63
CA ASP A 155 21.40 -30.99 -25.50
C ASP A 155 21.72 -29.49 -25.57
N ALA A 156 20.68 -28.65 -25.75
CA ALA A 156 20.85 -27.21 -25.80
C ALA A 156 21.39 -26.65 -24.47
N TYR A 157 20.95 -27.17 -23.32
CA TYR A 157 21.42 -26.77 -21.99
C TYR A 157 22.90 -27.11 -21.74
N ILE A 158 23.36 -28.28 -22.21
CA ILE A 158 24.77 -28.69 -22.11
C ILE A 158 25.68 -27.72 -22.85
N HIS A 159 25.24 -27.24 -24.01
CA HIS A 159 25.97 -26.29 -24.85
C HIS A 159 25.82 -24.82 -24.41
N ASP A 160 25.41 -24.57 -23.15
CA ASP A 160 25.15 -23.23 -22.57
C ASP A 160 24.19 -22.37 -23.41
N ARG A 161 23.26 -23.01 -24.13
CA ARG A 161 22.13 -22.33 -24.78
C ARG A 161 21.01 -22.19 -23.75
N TYR A 162 20.20 -21.15 -23.87
CA TYR A 162 19.29 -20.74 -22.79
C TYR A 162 17.82 -20.97 -23.17
N GLY A 163 17.03 -21.45 -22.20
CA GLY A 163 15.58 -21.51 -22.36
C GLY A 163 14.93 -20.12 -22.44
N ASP A 164 15.39 -19.20 -21.58
CA ASP A 164 14.73 -17.90 -21.38
C ASP A 164 15.39 -16.72 -22.09
N SER A 165 16.46 -16.93 -22.88
CA SER A 165 17.15 -15.84 -23.60
C SER A 165 16.23 -15.02 -24.51
N TYR A 166 15.10 -15.61 -24.90
CA TYR A 166 14.07 -15.01 -25.76
C TYR A 166 12.96 -14.29 -24.97
N LEU A 167 12.96 -14.38 -23.64
CA LEU A 167 11.96 -13.79 -22.76
C LEU A 167 12.44 -12.45 -22.19
N LEU A 168 13.75 -12.22 -22.10
CA LEU A 168 14.32 -10.94 -21.66
C LEU A 168 14.22 -9.87 -22.77
N PRO A 169 13.87 -8.61 -22.44
CA PRO A 169 13.81 -7.52 -23.42
C PRO A 169 15.21 -7.28 -24.02
N GLY A 170 15.37 -7.51 -25.33
CA GLY A 170 16.63 -7.32 -26.03
C GLY A 170 17.34 -8.60 -26.48
N GLY A 171 16.75 -9.78 -26.26
CA GLY A 171 17.24 -11.02 -26.85
C GLY A 171 17.16 -10.96 -28.38
N GLN A 172 18.31 -11.07 -29.06
CA GLN A 172 18.31 -11.24 -30.52
C GLN A 172 17.60 -12.55 -30.88
N PRO A 173 16.76 -12.58 -31.94
CA PRO A 173 16.23 -13.82 -32.49
C PRO A 173 17.40 -14.59 -33.08
N SER A 174 18.01 -15.44 -32.26
CA SER A 174 18.95 -16.44 -32.73
C SER A 174 18.13 -17.53 -33.43
N ASP A 175 18.56 -17.96 -34.63
CA ASP A 175 17.94 -19.02 -35.47
C ASP A 175 17.83 -20.40 -34.78
N VAL A 176 18.13 -20.50 -33.48
CA VAL A 176 18.18 -21.73 -32.71
C VAL A 176 16.92 -21.86 -31.86
N LYS A 177 16.31 -23.06 -31.86
CA LYS A 177 15.12 -23.37 -31.05
C LYS A 177 15.44 -23.29 -29.54
N GLY A 178 14.96 -22.27 -28.86
CA GLY A 178 14.90 -22.23 -27.39
C GLY A 178 13.83 -23.16 -26.81
N TRP A 179 13.90 -23.41 -25.50
CA TRP A 179 12.87 -24.16 -24.75
C TRP A 179 12.22 -23.34 -23.64
N ILE A 180 10.97 -23.65 -23.31
CA ILE A 180 10.23 -23.02 -22.22
C ILE A 180 9.68 -24.09 -21.29
N SER A 181 9.81 -23.88 -19.97
CA SER A 181 9.06 -24.65 -18.98
C SER A 181 7.69 -24.04 -18.73
N VAL A 182 6.62 -24.76 -19.12
CA VAL A 182 5.24 -24.35 -18.84
C VAL A 182 4.99 -24.25 -17.33
N TYR A 183 5.63 -25.14 -16.55
CA TYR A 183 5.55 -25.12 -15.10
C TYR A 183 6.19 -23.86 -14.50
N ASN A 184 7.43 -23.53 -14.89
CA ASN A 184 8.12 -22.37 -14.35
C ASN A 184 7.41 -21.07 -14.72
N ILE A 185 6.86 -20.96 -15.93
CA ILE A 185 6.01 -19.81 -16.30
C ILE A 185 4.80 -19.70 -15.39
N LYS A 186 4.07 -20.79 -15.14
CA LYS A 186 2.90 -20.76 -14.24
C LYS A 186 3.28 -20.32 -12.84
N GLU A 187 4.35 -20.87 -12.27
CA GLU A 187 4.80 -20.52 -10.91
C GLU A 187 5.32 -19.07 -10.83
N PHE A 188 6.04 -18.60 -11.84
CA PHE A 188 6.45 -17.21 -11.94
C PHE A 188 5.25 -16.25 -12.02
N LEU A 189 4.28 -16.53 -12.91
CA LEU A 189 3.11 -15.69 -13.09
C LEU A 189 2.22 -15.67 -11.84
N LYS A 190 2.07 -16.80 -11.14
CA LYS A 190 1.40 -16.82 -9.82
C LYS A 190 2.12 -15.96 -8.81
N ALA A 191 3.44 -16.11 -8.68
CA ALA A 191 4.21 -15.32 -7.74
C ALA A 191 4.17 -13.81 -8.05
N GLU A 192 4.18 -13.43 -9.33
CA GLU A 192 4.01 -12.03 -9.74
C GLU A 192 2.58 -11.54 -9.48
N ALA A 193 1.55 -12.35 -9.72
CA ALA A 193 0.17 -12.01 -9.38
C ALA A 193 0.03 -11.78 -7.86
N ASP A 194 0.49 -12.73 -7.05
CA ASP A 194 0.47 -12.64 -5.58
C ASP A 194 1.20 -11.39 -5.08
N LYS A 195 2.38 -11.09 -5.64
CA LYS A 195 3.14 -9.87 -5.30
C LYS A 195 2.35 -8.61 -5.63
N ILE A 196 1.76 -8.51 -6.83
CA ILE A 196 1.01 -7.33 -7.25
C ILE A 196 -0.26 -7.18 -6.41
N GLU A 197 -0.97 -8.27 -6.11
CA GLU A 197 -2.18 -8.23 -5.26
C GLU A 197 -1.86 -7.81 -3.82
N LEU A 198 -0.73 -8.29 -3.26
CA LEU A 198 -0.34 -8.02 -1.88
C LEU A 198 0.28 -6.64 -1.67
N THR A 199 1.14 -6.22 -2.60
CA THR A 199 1.96 -5.01 -2.46
C THR A 199 1.45 -3.85 -3.32
N GLY A 200 0.66 -4.13 -4.35
CA GLY A 200 0.28 -3.18 -5.37
C GLY A 200 1.37 -2.96 -6.44
N THR A 201 2.53 -3.61 -6.30
CA THR A 201 3.70 -3.39 -7.16
C THR A 201 4.42 -4.70 -7.48
N SER A 202 5.39 -4.63 -8.38
CA SER A 202 6.32 -5.73 -8.59
C SER A 202 7.72 -5.21 -8.90
N ASN A 203 8.72 -6.09 -8.80
CA ASN A 203 10.11 -5.74 -9.13
C ASN A 203 10.28 -5.42 -10.62
N ILE A 204 9.27 -5.70 -11.45
CA ILE A 204 9.31 -5.56 -12.89
C ILE A 204 8.46 -4.36 -13.30
N HIS A 205 9.10 -3.40 -13.96
CA HIS A 205 8.44 -2.22 -14.49
C HIS A 205 7.25 -2.60 -15.41
N PRO A 206 6.09 -1.91 -15.35
CA PRO A 206 4.90 -2.19 -16.16
C PRO A 206 5.16 -2.43 -17.64
N SER A 207 5.91 -1.54 -18.29
CA SER A 207 6.24 -1.67 -19.71
C SER A 207 7.09 -2.89 -20.06
N VAL A 208 7.96 -3.33 -19.14
CA VAL A 208 8.79 -4.52 -19.32
C VAL A 208 7.94 -5.77 -19.17
N LEU A 209 7.05 -5.79 -18.16
CA LEU A 209 6.14 -6.90 -17.93
C LEU A 209 5.16 -7.07 -19.10
N TYR A 210 4.66 -5.99 -19.71
CA TYR A 210 3.82 -6.10 -20.91
C TYR A 210 4.54 -6.79 -22.07
N LYS A 211 5.76 -6.33 -22.40
CA LYS A 211 6.58 -6.95 -23.46
C LYS A 211 6.86 -8.41 -23.17
N TYR A 212 7.11 -8.74 -21.90
CA TYR A 212 7.32 -10.11 -21.45
C TYR A 212 6.07 -10.98 -21.69
N LEU A 213 4.89 -10.50 -21.30
CA LEU A 213 3.63 -11.23 -21.48
C LEU A 213 3.24 -11.36 -22.96
N GLU A 214 3.47 -10.33 -23.78
CA GLU A 214 3.25 -10.36 -25.24
C GLU A 214 4.15 -11.41 -25.92
N ASN A 215 5.39 -11.54 -25.46
CA ASN A 215 6.30 -12.57 -25.95
C ASN A 215 5.90 -13.99 -25.54
N ILE A 216 5.27 -14.18 -24.37
CA ILE A 216 4.87 -15.50 -23.86
C ILE A 216 3.54 -15.98 -24.45
N GLU A 217 2.57 -15.09 -24.65
CA GLU A 217 1.24 -15.44 -25.14
C GLU A 217 1.22 -16.32 -26.41
N PRO A 218 1.94 -16.02 -27.50
CA PRO A 218 1.93 -16.87 -28.69
C PRO A 218 2.62 -18.23 -28.45
N LYS A 219 3.48 -18.32 -27.42
CA LYS A 219 4.25 -19.52 -27.09
C LYS A 219 3.46 -20.43 -26.15
N ALA A 220 2.64 -19.89 -25.26
CA ALA A 220 1.89 -20.67 -24.28
C ALA A 220 0.45 -20.15 -24.12
N PRO A 221 -0.41 -20.28 -25.14
CA PRO A 221 -1.76 -19.71 -25.14
C PRO A 221 -2.70 -20.36 -24.11
N HIS A 222 -2.39 -21.57 -23.64
CA HIS A 222 -3.20 -22.32 -22.67
C HIS A 222 -3.01 -21.88 -21.20
N ILE A 223 -2.18 -20.87 -20.93
CA ILE A 223 -1.93 -20.41 -19.55
C ILE A 223 -2.87 -19.23 -19.23
N SER A 224 -3.93 -19.50 -18.47
CA SER A 224 -4.88 -18.48 -18.00
C SER A 224 -4.19 -17.40 -17.15
N ASN A 225 -3.21 -17.75 -16.32
CA ASN A 225 -2.45 -16.80 -15.48
C ASN A 225 -1.78 -15.65 -16.25
N ILE A 226 -1.54 -15.77 -17.57
CA ILE A 226 -1.03 -14.66 -18.39
C ILE A 226 -2.02 -13.49 -18.37
N ARG A 227 -3.31 -13.79 -18.54
CA ARG A 227 -4.38 -12.79 -18.49
C ARG A 227 -4.54 -12.23 -17.08
N GLN A 228 -4.36 -13.06 -16.05
CA GLN A 228 -4.37 -12.62 -14.65
C GLN A 228 -3.33 -11.53 -14.38
N VAL A 229 -2.05 -11.82 -14.67
CA VAL A 229 -0.96 -10.86 -14.45
C VAL A 229 -1.13 -9.63 -15.34
N ARG A 230 -1.65 -9.80 -16.57
CA ARG A 230 -1.92 -8.68 -17.47
C ARG A 230 -2.98 -7.73 -16.93
N TYR A 231 -4.13 -8.23 -16.47
CA TYR A 231 -5.13 -7.36 -15.88
C TYR A 231 -4.59 -6.68 -14.61
N LEU A 232 -3.85 -7.39 -13.76
CA LEU A 232 -3.24 -6.80 -12.56
C LEU A 232 -2.24 -5.68 -12.91
N ASN A 233 -1.49 -5.87 -13.99
CA ASN A 233 -0.59 -4.86 -14.55
C ASN A 233 -1.37 -3.62 -15.04
N TYR A 234 -2.55 -3.80 -15.65
CA TYR A 234 -3.42 -2.69 -16.05
C TYR A 234 -4.09 -2.00 -14.86
N VAL A 235 -4.46 -2.74 -13.82
CA VAL A 235 -4.99 -2.18 -12.57
C VAL A 235 -3.97 -1.26 -11.90
N ARG A 236 -2.68 -1.66 -11.86
CA ARG A 236 -1.64 -0.82 -11.27
C ARG A 236 -1.33 0.43 -12.11
N THR A 237 -1.46 0.38 -13.44
CA THR A 237 -1.33 1.55 -14.32
C THR A 237 -2.61 2.37 -14.48
N LYS A 238 -3.71 1.96 -13.83
CA LYS A 238 -5.03 2.61 -13.91
C LYS A 238 -5.67 2.59 -15.31
N GLU A 239 -5.39 1.56 -16.11
CA GLU A 239 -6.01 1.36 -17.43
C GLU A 239 -7.26 0.46 -17.33
N TYR A 240 -8.43 1.09 -17.28
CA TYR A 240 -9.70 0.39 -17.05
C TYR A 240 -10.11 -0.58 -18.16
N VAL A 241 -10.16 -0.11 -19.42
CA VAL A 241 -10.74 -0.88 -20.54
C VAL A 241 -10.00 -2.20 -20.78
N GLN A 242 -8.67 -2.14 -20.81
CA GLN A 242 -7.83 -3.32 -21.04
C GLN A 242 -7.86 -4.26 -19.83
N SER A 243 -7.85 -3.71 -18.61
CA SER A 243 -8.01 -4.51 -17.39
C SER A 243 -9.32 -5.30 -17.37
N LEU A 244 -10.44 -4.69 -17.77
CA LEU A 244 -11.74 -5.35 -17.79
C LEU A 244 -11.77 -6.47 -18.85
N SER A 245 -11.24 -6.19 -20.05
CA SER A 245 -11.18 -7.16 -21.15
C SER A 245 -10.34 -8.40 -20.80
N ASP A 246 -9.16 -8.20 -20.20
CA ASP A 246 -8.30 -9.33 -19.81
C ASP A 246 -8.85 -10.08 -18.59
N LEU A 247 -9.57 -9.41 -17.69
CA LEU A 247 -10.28 -10.07 -16.58
C LEU A 247 -11.40 -10.98 -17.09
N HIS A 248 -12.23 -10.50 -18.04
CA HIS A 248 -13.24 -11.34 -18.67
C HIS A 248 -12.62 -12.55 -19.36
N THR A 249 -11.58 -12.32 -20.17
CA THR A 249 -10.88 -13.40 -20.87
C THR A 249 -10.27 -14.41 -19.91
N PHE A 250 -9.72 -13.94 -18.78
CA PHE A 250 -9.22 -14.83 -17.73
C PHE A 250 -10.34 -15.72 -17.19
N PHE A 251 -11.48 -15.14 -16.80
CA PHE A 251 -12.57 -15.92 -16.24
C PHE A 251 -13.22 -16.84 -17.25
N ASP A 252 -13.40 -16.43 -18.51
CA ASP A 252 -13.93 -17.28 -19.58
C ASP A 252 -13.08 -18.56 -19.74
N LEU A 253 -11.75 -18.42 -19.66
CA LEU A 253 -10.82 -19.55 -19.68
C LEU A 253 -10.96 -20.42 -18.42
N THR A 254 -10.99 -19.82 -17.23
CA THR A 254 -11.05 -20.60 -15.97
C THR A 254 -12.41 -21.25 -15.71
N ILE A 255 -13.52 -20.68 -16.19
CA ILE A 255 -14.85 -21.28 -16.09
C ILE A 255 -14.88 -22.59 -16.90
N SER A 256 -14.19 -22.62 -18.05
CA SER A 256 -14.02 -23.87 -18.81
C SER A 256 -13.19 -24.92 -18.06
N GLU A 257 -12.34 -24.49 -17.13
CA GLU A 257 -11.53 -25.34 -16.23
C GLU A 257 -12.29 -25.75 -14.96
N GLY A 258 -13.54 -25.29 -14.78
CA GLY A 258 -14.40 -25.65 -13.64
C GLY A 258 -14.41 -24.64 -12.49
N VAL A 259 -13.86 -23.43 -12.68
CA VAL A 259 -13.97 -22.37 -11.67
C VAL A 259 -15.41 -21.85 -11.59
N PRO A 260 -16.01 -21.76 -10.39
CA PRO A 260 -17.38 -21.28 -10.23
C PRO A 260 -17.57 -19.82 -10.64
N VAL A 261 -18.72 -19.52 -11.25
CA VAL A 261 -19.03 -18.19 -11.83
C VAL A 261 -19.11 -17.09 -10.76
N GLN A 262 -19.47 -17.42 -9.51
CA GLN A 262 -19.55 -16.44 -8.42
C GLN A 262 -18.22 -15.70 -8.18
N TYR A 263 -17.07 -16.37 -8.36
CA TYR A 263 -15.75 -15.75 -8.19
C TYR A 263 -15.41 -14.80 -9.33
N ALA A 264 -15.92 -15.05 -10.54
CA ALA A 264 -15.78 -14.13 -11.66
C ALA A 264 -16.54 -12.83 -11.40
N LEU A 265 -17.81 -12.94 -10.97
CA LEU A 265 -18.66 -11.80 -10.64
C LEU A 265 -18.12 -10.99 -9.45
N LEU A 266 -17.62 -11.68 -8.42
CA LEU A 266 -16.97 -11.06 -7.28
C LEU A 266 -15.75 -10.23 -7.71
N ASN A 267 -14.85 -10.79 -8.51
CA ASN A 267 -13.65 -10.09 -8.97
C ASN A 267 -13.96 -8.93 -9.92
N ILE A 268 -15.01 -9.01 -10.74
CA ILE A 268 -15.51 -7.87 -11.51
C ILE A 268 -16.00 -6.77 -10.55
N GLY A 269 -16.76 -7.13 -9.52
CA GLY A 269 -17.21 -6.19 -8.49
C GLY A 269 -16.04 -5.49 -7.77
N ILE A 270 -15.00 -6.23 -7.42
CA ILE A 270 -13.76 -5.69 -6.81
C ILE A 270 -13.04 -4.75 -7.78
N LEU A 271 -12.95 -5.12 -9.07
CA LEU A 271 -12.32 -4.31 -10.09
C LEU A 271 -13.03 -2.95 -10.25
N GLU A 272 -14.35 -2.98 -10.46
CA GLU A 272 -15.18 -1.78 -10.57
C GLU A 272 -15.04 -0.89 -9.33
N PHE A 273 -14.96 -1.49 -8.14
CA PHE A 273 -14.72 -0.76 -6.90
C PHE A 273 -13.33 -0.10 -6.88
N LYS A 274 -12.27 -0.81 -7.29
CA LYS A 274 -10.89 -0.26 -7.37
C LYS A 274 -10.77 0.93 -8.34
N PHE A 275 -11.63 1.00 -9.36
CA PHE A 275 -11.73 2.14 -10.28
C PHE A 275 -12.72 3.23 -9.81
N GLY A 276 -13.45 3.01 -8.72
CA GLY A 276 -14.38 3.99 -8.15
C GLY A 276 -15.80 3.93 -8.74
N HIS A 277 -16.12 2.93 -9.56
CA HIS A 277 -17.45 2.73 -10.15
C HIS A 277 -18.39 2.01 -9.17
N ILE A 278 -18.82 2.71 -8.11
CA ILE A 278 -19.58 2.10 -7.00
C ILE A 278 -20.88 1.44 -7.46
N PHE A 279 -21.59 2.03 -8.44
CA PHE A 279 -22.84 1.47 -8.94
C PHE A 279 -22.64 0.13 -9.66
N ASN A 280 -21.68 0.07 -10.59
CA ASN A 280 -21.35 -1.15 -11.31
C ASN A 280 -20.82 -2.23 -10.36
N ALA A 281 -19.97 -1.83 -9.41
CA ALA A 281 -19.47 -2.72 -8.37
C ALA A 281 -20.60 -3.36 -7.58
N LEU A 282 -21.57 -2.57 -7.09
CA LEU A 282 -22.72 -3.08 -6.36
C LEU A 282 -23.61 -4.00 -7.21
N SER A 283 -23.80 -3.70 -8.49
CA SER A 283 -24.55 -4.57 -9.39
C SER A 283 -23.89 -5.94 -9.51
N ALA A 284 -22.60 -5.96 -9.87
CA ALA A 284 -21.83 -7.20 -10.02
C ALA A 284 -21.74 -8.00 -8.70
N LEU A 285 -21.60 -7.32 -7.56
CA LEU A 285 -21.57 -7.97 -6.24
C LEU A 285 -22.94 -8.56 -5.85
N ASN A 286 -24.06 -7.94 -6.21
CA ASN A 286 -25.38 -8.51 -5.95
C ASN A 286 -25.65 -9.74 -6.83
N ASP A 287 -25.13 -9.75 -8.06
CA ASP A 287 -25.18 -10.91 -8.94
C ASP A 287 -24.31 -12.05 -8.39
N ALA A 288 -23.10 -11.73 -7.92
CA ALA A 288 -22.22 -12.66 -7.22
C ALA A 288 -22.88 -13.25 -5.97
N LEU A 289 -23.59 -12.43 -5.18
CA LEU A 289 -24.33 -12.86 -4.00
C LEU A 289 -25.43 -13.87 -4.35
N SER A 290 -26.13 -13.64 -5.46
CA SER A 290 -27.20 -14.52 -5.93
C SER A 290 -26.65 -15.86 -6.42
N ALA A 291 -25.53 -15.83 -7.14
CA ALA A 291 -24.80 -17.02 -7.59
C ALA A 291 -24.26 -17.83 -6.40
N ALA A 292 -23.55 -17.20 -5.46
CA ALA A 292 -23.00 -17.85 -4.26
C ALA A 292 -24.11 -18.51 -3.40
N ARG A 293 -25.28 -17.89 -3.30
CA ARG A 293 -26.45 -18.47 -2.62
C ARG A 293 -27.03 -19.70 -3.32
N SER A 294 -27.06 -19.70 -4.65
CA SER A 294 -27.48 -20.87 -5.44
C SER A 294 -26.55 -22.05 -5.20
N ASP A 295 -25.25 -21.78 -5.18
CA ASP A 295 -24.21 -22.80 -5.05
C ASP A 295 -23.89 -23.20 -3.60
N LYS A 296 -24.50 -22.51 -2.62
CA LYS A 296 -24.27 -22.68 -1.17
C LYS A 296 -22.80 -22.53 -0.78
N ASP A 297 -22.11 -21.60 -1.45
CA ASP A 297 -20.71 -21.27 -1.18
C ASP A 297 -20.63 -20.22 -0.06
N ASP A 298 -20.50 -20.69 1.19
CA ASP A 298 -20.44 -19.82 2.37
C ASP A 298 -19.20 -18.92 2.37
N TYR A 299 -18.09 -19.36 1.77
CA TYR A 299 -16.85 -18.58 1.69
C TYR A 299 -17.02 -17.37 0.76
N CYS A 300 -17.49 -17.61 -0.46
CA CYS A 300 -17.77 -16.53 -1.42
C CYS A 300 -18.87 -15.59 -0.88
N LEU A 301 -19.87 -16.12 -0.19
CA LEU A 301 -20.93 -15.31 0.43
C LEU A 301 -20.37 -14.32 1.46
N GLN A 302 -19.46 -14.76 2.34
CA GLN A 302 -18.79 -13.90 3.31
C GLN A 302 -18.00 -12.78 2.62
N GLU A 303 -17.23 -13.11 1.57
CA GLU A 303 -16.42 -12.13 0.84
C GLU A 303 -17.29 -11.10 0.09
N VAL A 304 -18.35 -11.56 -0.57
CA VAL A 304 -19.32 -10.67 -1.23
C VAL A 304 -20.02 -9.76 -0.23
N GLU A 305 -20.43 -10.27 0.94
CA GLU A 305 -21.03 -9.46 2.00
C GLU A 305 -20.07 -8.38 2.52
N TYR A 306 -18.78 -8.72 2.67
CA TYR A 306 -17.75 -7.76 3.05
C TYR A 306 -17.61 -6.61 2.04
N TRP A 307 -17.52 -6.93 0.75
CA TRP A 307 -17.38 -5.93 -0.31
C TRP A 307 -18.64 -5.09 -0.49
N ILE A 308 -19.84 -5.68 -0.37
CA ILE A 308 -21.11 -4.94 -0.36
C ILE A 308 -21.14 -3.95 0.80
N GLY A 309 -20.75 -4.36 2.01
CA GLY A 309 -20.66 -3.47 3.17
C GLY A 309 -19.68 -2.32 2.94
N THR A 310 -18.52 -2.61 2.35
CA THR A 310 -17.50 -1.62 2.00
C THR A 310 -18.01 -0.60 0.97
N CYS A 311 -18.78 -1.05 -0.02
CA CYS A 311 -19.40 -0.18 -1.03
C CYS A 311 -20.53 0.69 -0.47
N ARG A 312 -21.32 0.16 0.47
CA ARG A 312 -22.54 0.83 0.95
C ARG A 312 -22.29 2.00 1.90
N LYS A 313 -21.16 2.06 2.61
CA LYS A 313 -20.67 3.18 3.49
C LYS A 313 -21.64 3.73 4.58
N THR A 314 -22.95 3.58 4.45
CA THR A 314 -24.01 4.21 5.26
C THR A 314 -24.71 3.23 6.19
N GLU A 315 -24.63 1.93 5.93
CA GLU A 315 -25.16 0.89 6.81
C GLU A 315 -24.02 0.27 7.63
N PRO A 316 -24.10 0.24 8.97
CA PRO A 316 -23.16 -0.53 9.77
C PRO A 316 -23.22 -1.99 9.34
N PHE A 317 -22.06 -2.66 9.29
CA PHE A 317 -22.02 -4.11 9.09
C PHE A 317 -23.01 -4.76 10.05
N ARG A 318 -24.05 -5.41 9.52
CA ARG A 318 -24.95 -6.23 10.33
C ARG A 318 -24.08 -7.23 11.06
N ASP A 319 -24.30 -7.45 12.36
CA ASP A 319 -23.61 -8.51 13.12
C ASP A 319 -24.12 -9.88 12.66
N THR A 320 -23.87 -10.23 11.40
CA THR A 320 -23.97 -11.59 10.87
C THR A 320 -22.70 -12.37 11.20
N LYS A 321 -22.87 -13.70 11.19
CA LYS A 321 -21.98 -14.79 11.61
C LYS A 321 -20.48 -14.50 11.56
N SER A 322 -19.74 -15.14 12.47
CA SER A 322 -18.27 -15.15 12.45
C SER A 322 -17.77 -15.55 11.07
N PHE A 323 -16.82 -14.78 10.55
CA PHE A 323 -16.15 -15.10 9.30
C PHE A 323 -15.17 -16.25 9.55
N ASP A 324 -15.14 -17.24 8.65
CA ASP A 324 -14.26 -18.40 8.76
C ASP A 324 -12.82 -18.03 8.43
N ASP A 325 -12.61 -17.14 7.44
CA ASP A 325 -11.29 -16.61 7.09
C ASP A 325 -10.80 -15.60 8.14
N PRO A 326 -9.66 -15.86 8.81
CA PRO A 326 -9.08 -14.95 9.78
C PRO A 326 -8.68 -13.60 9.19
N TYR A 327 -8.25 -13.54 7.93
CA TYR A 327 -7.85 -12.29 7.29
C TYR A 327 -9.08 -11.39 7.03
N LEU A 328 -10.11 -11.94 6.38
CA LEU A 328 -11.34 -11.22 6.10
C LEU A 328 -12.08 -10.78 7.38
N ALA A 329 -12.07 -11.61 8.43
CA ALA A 329 -12.62 -11.25 9.74
C ALA A 329 -11.92 -10.02 10.35
N ASN A 330 -10.59 -9.98 10.25
CA ASN A 330 -9.80 -8.87 10.76
C ASN A 330 -10.00 -7.60 9.91
N MET A 331 -10.05 -7.73 8.58
CA MET A 331 -10.35 -6.62 7.67
C MET A 331 -11.73 -6.02 7.93
N ARG A 332 -12.76 -6.85 8.18
CA ARG A 332 -14.09 -6.37 8.60
C ARG A 332 -14.02 -5.59 9.90
N THR A 333 -13.26 -6.06 10.89
CA THR A 333 -13.11 -5.40 12.19
C THR A 333 -12.41 -4.05 12.05
N LEU A 334 -11.35 -3.96 11.24
CA LEU A 334 -10.66 -2.70 10.93
C LEU A 334 -11.56 -1.74 10.15
N THR A 335 -12.33 -2.25 9.19
CA THR A 335 -13.31 -1.45 8.44
C THR A 335 -14.40 -0.91 9.37
N LYS A 336 -14.91 -1.73 10.30
CA LYS A 336 -15.83 -1.30 11.35
C LYS A 336 -15.21 -0.20 12.22
N ALA A 337 -13.96 -0.34 12.67
CA ALA A 337 -13.27 0.69 13.44
C ALA A 337 -13.12 2.01 12.67
N ARG A 338 -12.80 1.94 11.37
CA ARG A 338 -12.75 3.10 10.47
C ARG A 338 -14.12 3.77 10.33
N ASP A 339 -15.18 2.99 10.17
CA ASP A 339 -16.53 3.54 9.97
C ASP A 339 -17.09 4.16 11.26
N LEU A 340 -16.83 3.54 12.42
CA LEU A 340 -17.09 4.14 13.75
C LEU A 340 -16.34 5.46 13.91
N LEU A 341 -15.07 5.52 13.47
CA LEU A 341 -14.30 6.76 13.47
C LEU A 341 -15.01 7.81 12.62
N ARG A 342 -15.41 7.49 11.38
CA ARG A 342 -16.10 8.42 10.47
C ARG A 342 -17.38 8.97 11.09
N GLN A 343 -18.21 8.10 11.68
CA GLN A 343 -19.46 8.44 12.36
C GLN A 343 -19.26 9.33 13.60
N GLY A 344 -18.04 9.36 14.17
CA GLY A 344 -17.71 10.21 15.31
C GLY A 344 -18.02 9.59 16.66
N GLU A 345 -18.03 8.25 16.72
CA GLU A 345 -18.25 7.47 17.94
C GLU A 345 -17.17 7.73 19.01
N PRO A 346 -17.41 7.35 20.28
CA PRO A 346 -16.47 7.63 21.35
C PRO A 346 -15.20 6.78 21.26
N CYS A 347 -14.08 7.37 21.70
CA CYS A 347 -12.73 6.79 21.66
C CYS A 347 -12.66 5.34 22.21
N ARG A 348 -13.39 5.05 23.30
CA ARG A 348 -13.44 3.72 23.92
C ARG A 348 -13.83 2.61 22.93
N LEU A 349 -14.91 2.82 22.15
CA LEU A 349 -15.45 1.80 21.25
C LEU A 349 -14.49 1.52 20.09
N ILE A 350 -13.83 2.56 19.58
CA ILE A 350 -12.84 2.43 18.51
C ILE A 350 -11.62 1.66 19.01
N PHE A 351 -11.07 1.99 20.16
CA PHE A 351 -9.89 1.28 20.67
C PHE A 351 -10.21 -0.14 21.15
N GLU A 352 -11.43 -0.40 21.62
CA GLU A 352 -11.90 -1.76 21.90
C GLU A 352 -11.93 -2.61 20.63
N THR A 353 -12.48 -2.10 19.52
CA THR A 353 -12.49 -2.82 18.22
C THR A 353 -11.09 -2.96 17.61
N LEU A 354 -10.19 -1.98 17.79
CA LEU A 354 -8.79 -2.11 17.36
C LEU A 354 -8.01 -3.11 18.22
N GLN A 355 -8.38 -3.25 19.50
CA GLN A 355 -7.77 -4.23 20.40
C GLN A 355 -8.23 -5.65 20.04
N THR A 356 -9.50 -5.87 19.71
CA THR A 356 -9.98 -7.17 19.22
C THR A 356 -9.25 -7.56 17.93
N ALA A 357 -9.12 -6.63 16.99
CA ALA A 357 -8.31 -6.83 15.78
C ALA A 357 -6.85 -7.18 16.10
N SER A 358 -6.25 -6.53 17.12
CA SER A 358 -4.87 -6.84 17.55
C SER A 358 -4.73 -8.25 18.09
N VAL A 359 -5.70 -8.70 18.90
CA VAL A 359 -5.70 -10.06 19.45
C VAL A 359 -5.85 -11.07 18.31
N ASP A 360 -6.74 -10.82 17.35
CA ASP A 360 -6.91 -11.69 16.18
C ASP A 360 -5.63 -11.80 15.34
N VAL A 361 -4.94 -10.69 15.07
CA VAL A 361 -3.67 -10.68 14.34
C VAL A 361 -2.62 -11.57 15.03
N ILE A 362 -2.50 -11.46 16.36
CA ILE A 362 -1.51 -12.20 17.13
C ILE A 362 -1.87 -13.69 17.19
N LEU A 363 -3.14 -14.02 17.40
CA LEU A 363 -3.58 -15.42 17.57
C LEU A 363 -3.60 -16.20 16.24
N LYS A 364 -3.88 -15.52 15.12
CA LYS A 364 -4.11 -16.15 13.81
C LYS A 364 -3.00 -15.88 12.77
N ASP A 365 -1.91 -15.21 13.18
CA ASP A 365 -0.79 -14.82 12.31
C ASP A 365 -1.23 -14.11 11.00
N VAL A 366 -2.15 -13.15 11.13
CA VAL A 366 -2.66 -12.41 9.97
C VAL A 366 -1.62 -11.40 9.50
N LYS A 367 -1.11 -11.61 8.29
CA LYS A 367 -0.10 -10.73 7.66
C LYS A 367 -0.74 -9.50 7.02
N ASN A 368 0.03 -8.41 6.88
CA ASN A 368 -0.32 -7.18 6.15
C ASN A 368 -1.46 -6.30 6.71
N THR A 369 -1.87 -6.51 7.97
CA THR A 369 -2.92 -5.68 8.61
C THR A 369 -2.37 -4.73 9.68
N SER A 370 -1.06 -4.78 9.96
CA SER A 370 -0.45 -4.07 11.09
C SER A 370 -0.37 -2.56 10.83
N ARG A 371 0.02 -2.15 9.61
CA ARG A 371 0.10 -0.77 9.18
C ARG A 371 -1.27 -0.10 9.24
N VAL A 372 -2.26 -0.70 8.59
CA VAL A 372 -3.63 -0.17 8.53
C VAL A 372 -4.19 0.05 9.93
N LYS A 373 -4.02 -0.92 10.84
CA LYS A 373 -4.42 -0.79 12.23
C LYS A 373 -3.77 0.39 12.94
N ASN A 374 -2.44 0.51 12.84
CA ASN A 374 -1.69 1.60 13.48
C ASN A 374 -2.04 2.96 12.87
N LEU A 375 -2.35 3.01 11.58
CA LEU A 375 -2.85 4.23 10.91
C LEU A 375 -4.22 4.63 11.41
N ILE A 376 -5.19 3.71 11.53
CA ILE A 376 -6.51 4.00 12.10
C ILE A 376 -6.36 4.51 13.54
N ALA A 377 -5.50 3.89 14.35
CA ALA A 377 -5.20 4.35 15.71
C ALA A 377 -4.60 5.77 15.73
N SER A 378 -3.65 6.06 14.83
CA SER A 378 -3.04 7.39 14.69
C SER A 378 -4.08 8.46 14.32
N LEU A 379 -4.90 8.19 13.30
CA LEU A 379 -5.95 9.08 12.84
C LEU A 379 -7.03 9.30 13.90
N ALA A 380 -7.37 8.26 14.66
CA ALA A 380 -8.28 8.36 15.80
C ALA A 380 -7.73 9.32 16.87
N TRP A 381 -6.49 9.12 17.32
CA TRP A 381 -5.86 10.03 18.29
C TRP A 381 -5.74 11.46 17.76
N GLN A 382 -5.47 11.64 16.47
CA GLN A 382 -5.43 12.94 15.83
C GLN A 382 -6.81 13.63 15.86
N ARG A 383 -7.90 12.90 15.57
CA ARG A 383 -9.27 13.41 15.63
C ARG A 383 -9.69 13.80 17.04
N TYR A 384 -9.31 13.02 18.05
CA TYR A 384 -9.57 13.33 19.46
C TYR A 384 -8.61 14.38 20.05
N GLY A 385 -7.64 14.88 19.27
CA GLY A 385 -6.79 16.02 19.63
C GLY A 385 -5.50 15.67 20.36
N ASN A 386 -5.11 14.39 20.45
CA ASN A 386 -3.82 13.98 21.03
C ASN A 386 -2.80 13.69 19.93
N SER A 387 -2.07 14.72 19.52
CA SER A 387 -1.08 14.64 18.44
C SER A 387 0.18 13.85 18.81
N ALA A 388 0.55 13.82 20.09
CA ALA A 388 1.71 13.05 20.57
C ALA A 388 1.49 11.55 20.44
N LEU A 389 0.31 11.05 20.86
CA LEU A 389 -0.05 9.64 20.65
C LEU A 389 -0.22 9.32 19.17
N ALA A 390 -0.87 10.19 18.39
CA ALA A 390 -0.97 10.02 16.95
C ALA A 390 0.41 9.85 16.29
N ALA A 391 1.37 10.71 16.63
CA ALA A 391 2.74 10.61 16.12
C ALA A 391 3.44 9.30 16.52
N SER A 392 3.17 8.75 17.71
CA SER A 392 3.75 7.48 18.14
C SER A 392 3.20 6.29 17.34
N TYR A 393 1.87 6.22 17.16
CA TYR A 393 1.22 5.18 16.34
C TYR A 393 1.61 5.28 14.86
N LEU A 394 1.79 6.50 14.35
CA LEU A 394 2.28 6.70 13.00
C LEU A 394 3.71 6.14 12.80
N LYS A 395 4.62 6.34 13.76
CA LYS A 395 5.95 5.72 13.72
C LYS A 395 5.88 4.19 13.76
N PHE A 396 4.93 3.62 14.51
CA PHE A 396 4.68 2.18 14.47
C PHE A 396 4.13 1.70 13.13
N ALA A 397 3.36 2.53 12.42
CA ALA A 397 2.87 2.23 11.07
C ALA A 397 4.00 2.29 10.02
N GLU A 398 4.93 3.24 10.15
CA GLU A 398 6.11 3.36 9.29
C GLU A 398 7.07 2.17 9.47
N ASN A 399 7.25 1.70 10.71
CA ASN A 399 8.13 0.57 11.03
C ASN A 399 7.53 -0.81 10.76
N SER A 400 6.29 -0.91 10.26
CA SER A 400 5.68 -2.21 10.00
C SER A 400 6.29 -2.89 8.78
N SER A 401 6.28 -4.24 8.78
CA SER A 401 6.80 -5.08 7.69
C SER A 401 5.93 -5.08 6.42
N ASP A 402 4.79 -4.41 6.45
CA ASP A 402 3.79 -4.46 5.38
C ASP A 402 4.32 -3.75 4.14
N ARG A 403 4.04 -4.31 2.95
CA ARG A 403 4.60 -3.81 1.68
C ARG A 403 3.56 -3.19 0.74
N ALA A 404 2.30 -3.08 1.17
CA ALA A 404 1.25 -2.45 0.38
C ALA A 404 1.55 -0.96 0.15
N VAL A 405 1.81 -0.57 -1.09
CA VAL A 405 2.24 0.80 -1.44
C VAL A 405 1.15 1.84 -1.18
N GLN A 406 -0.13 1.48 -1.33
CA GLN A 406 -1.25 2.37 -0.98
C GLN A 406 -1.26 2.69 0.52
N ASP A 407 -0.94 1.72 1.38
CA ASP A 407 -0.86 1.94 2.83
C ASP A 407 0.41 2.73 3.21
N ILE A 408 1.51 2.54 2.47
CA ILE A 408 2.72 3.38 2.61
C ILE A 408 2.38 4.83 2.26
N GLU A 409 1.72 5.06 1.11
CA GLU A 409 1.32 6.39 0.66
C GLU A 409 0.47 7.10 1.72
N THR A 410 -0.56 6.43 2.25
CA THR A 410 -1.43 7.02 3.29
C THR A 410 -0.67 7.30 4.59
N SER A 411 0.31 6.47 4.97
CA SER A 411 1.20 6.73 6.10
C SER A 411 2.06 7.97 5.88
N VAL A 412 2.73 8.06 4.73
CA VAL A 412 3.58 9.21 4.35
C VAL A 412 2.76 10.50 4.30
N VAL A 413 1.55 10.45 3.73
CA VAL A 413 0.65 11.62 3.67
C VAL A 413 0.19 12.03 5.07
N SER A 414 -0.14 11.06 5.93
CA SER A 414 -0.48 11.34 7.33
C SER A 414 0.69 11.98 8.08
N HIS A 415 1.92 11.52 7.83
CA HIS A 415 3.15 12.11 8.37
C HIS A 415 3.36 13.54 7.90
N ALA A 416 3.25 13.79 6.60
CA ALA A 416 3.38 15.12 6.02
C ALA A 416 2.32 16.08 6.60
N ASN A 417 1.09 15.61 6.78
CA ASN A 417 0.00 16.38 7.40
C ASN A 417 0.29 16.73 8.87
N MET A 418 0.86 15.80 9.64
CA MET A 418 1.26 16.05 11.03
C MET A 418 2.41 17.06 11.13
N LEU A 419 3.44 16.93 10.29
CA LEU A 419 4.53 17.92 10.21
C LEU A 419 4.02 19.30 9.80
N GLN A 420 3.05 19.34 8.88
CA GLN A 420 2.39 20.58 8.48
C GLN A 420 1.62 21.22 9.65
N LEU A 421 0.92 20.44 10.48
CA LEU A 421 0.22 20.94 11.67
C LEU A 421 1.19 21.55 12.71
N MET A 422 2.40 21.01 12.81
CA MET A 422 3.48 21.54 13.65
C MET A 422 4.17 22.78 13.04
N GLY A 423 3.83 23.17 11.80
CA GLY A 423 4.42 24.31 11.10
C GLY A 423 5.72 24.01 10.33
N ASN A 424 6.11 22.74 10.21
CA ASN A 424 7.32 22.32 9.51
C ASN A 424 7.05 21.97 8.03
N SER A 425 6.53 22.93 7.25
CA SER A 425 6.12 22.69 5.85
C SER A 425 7.24 22.17 4.95
N ASN A 426 8.49 22.65 5.16
CA ASN A 426 9.63 22.20 4.37
C ASN A 426 9.95 20.72 4.59
N LYS A 427 9.91 20.26 5.85
CA LYS A 427 10.13 18.84 6.18
C LYS A 427 8.98 17.97 5.63
N ALA A 428 7.75 18.46 5.69
CA ALA A 428 6.60 17.78 5.11
C ALA A 428 6.75 17.57 3.59
N LEU A 429 7.26 18.57 2.87
CA LEU A 429 7.54 18.45 1.44
C LEU A 429 8.71 17.51 1.14
N GLN A 430 9.75 17.49 1.98
CA GLN A 430 10.88 16.57 1.85
C GLN A 430 10.42 15.12 2.01
N VAL A 431 9.57 14.82 3.00
CA VAL A 431 9.02 13.47 3.21
C VAL A 431 8.20 13.00 2.00
N LEU A 432 7.38 13.89 1.41
CA LEU A 432 6.64 13.56 0.19
C LEU A 432 7.55 13.38 -1.04
N GLN A 433 8.69 14.08 -1.07
CA GLN A 433 9.67 13.91 -2.15
C GLN A 433 10.45 12.59 -2.00
N GLN A 434 10.81 12.20 -0.77
CA GLN A 434 11.44 10.90 -0.51
C GLN A 434 10.57 9.75 -1.01
N PHE A 435 9.26 9.81 -0.79
CA PHE A 435 8.34 8.81 -1.34
C PHE A 435 8.39 8.73 -2.88
N SER A 436 8.49 9.87 -3.57
CA SER A 436 8.62 9.89 -5.04
C SER A 436 9.96 9.36 -5.55
N GLU A 437 11.02 9.44 -4.73
CA GLU A 437 12.34 8.90 -5.04
C GLU A 437 12.41 7.39 -4.78
N GLU A 438 11.72 6.90 -3.74
CA GLU A 438 11.64 5.48 -3.39
C GLU A 438 10.75 4.67 -4.33
N PHE A 439 9.64 5.26 -4.80
CA PHE A 439 8.64 4.58 -5.64
C PHE A 439 8.33 5.37 -6.92
N PRO A 440 9.27 5.48 -7.88
CA PRO A 440 9.11 6.33 -9.05
C PRO A 440 7.96 5.89 -9.96
N THR A 441 7.80 4.58 -10.14
CA THR A 441 6.76 3.98 -10.99
C THR A 441 5.36 4.21 -10.44
N GLU A 442 5.20 4.08 -9.13
CA GLU A 442 3.92 4.19 -8.45
C GLU A 442 3.56 5.64 -8.18
N ALA A 443 4.56 6.49 -7.89
CA ALA A 443 4.37 7.91 -7.72
C ALA A 443 3.71 8.56 -8.94
N ASP A 444 3.91 8.02 -10.14
CA ASP A 444 3.22 8.49 -11.35
C ASP A 444 1.71 8.28 -11.30
N PHE A 445 1.26 7.10 -10.88
CA PHE A 445 -0.16 6.71 -10.88
C PHE A 445 -0.90 7.09 -9.59
N LEU A 446 -0.18 7.18 -8.46
CA LEU A 446 -0.77 7.54 -7.16
C LEU A 446 -1.00 9.04 -7.06
N LEU A 447 -2.20 9.40 -6.62
CA LEU A 447 -2.70 10.79 -6.65
C LEU A 447 -2.74 11.45 -5.27
N HIS A 448 -2.93 10.67 -4.21
CA HIS A 448 -3.20 11.20 -2.88
C HIS A 448 -1.99 11.97 -2.32
N TRP A 449 -0.77 11.47 -2.54
CA TRP A 449 0.46 12.19 -2.18
C TRP A 449 0.66 13.48 -3.00
N LYS A 450 0.31 13.49 -4.30
CA LYS A 450 0.38 14.68 -5.16
C LYS A 450 -0.60 15.76 -4.69
N GLN A 451 -1.80 15.34 -4.30
CA GLN A 451 -2.82 16.22 -3.74
C GLN A 451 -2.35 16.81 -2.40
N ALA A 452 -1.81 15.98 -1.50
CA ALA A 452 -1.25 16.44 -0.23
C ALA A 452 -0.08 17.42 -0.44
N GLN A 453 0.83 17.12 -1.38
CA GLN A 453 1.94 17.99 -1.73
C GLN A 453 1.44 19.35 -2.25
N SER A 454 0.45 19.34 -3.14
CA SER A 454 -0.16 20.54 -3.72
C SER A 454 -0.85 21.38 -2.63
N ARG A 455 -1.58 20.74 -1.72
CA ARG A 455 -2.22 21.37 -0.56
C ARG A 455 -1.21 22.04 0.35
N ILE A 456 -0.13 21.35 0.71
CA ILE A 456 0.95 21.88 1.56
C ILE A 456 1.67 23.05 0.86
N LYS A 457 1.96 22.92 -0.44
CA LYS A 457 2.54 24.01 -1.24
C LYS A 457 1.64 25.25 -1.25
N LYS A 458 0.33 25.09 -1.48
CA LYS A 458 -0.67 26.19 -1.43
C LYS A 458 -0.67 26.88 -0.07
N LEU A 459 -0.60 26.13 1.04
CA LEU A 459 -0.53 26.69 2.39
C LEU A 459 0.79 27.45 2.65
N SER A 460 1.89 27.03 2.03
CA SER A 460 3.22 27.64 2.20
C SER A 460 3.49 28.86 1.29
N CYS A 461 2.85 28.91 0.12
CA CYS A 461 3.08 29.90 -0.93
C CYS A 461 1.81 30.74 -1.19
N LYS A 462 1.55 31.75 -0.36
CA LYS A 462 0.57 32.81 -0.67
C LYS A 462 1.20 34.04 -1.34
N LYS A 463 2.05 33.87 -2.36
CA LYS A 463 2.20 34.96 -3.34
C LYS A 463 0.92 34.94 -4.16
N ARG A 464 0.07 35.96 -4.03
CA ARG A 464 -1.15 36.17 -4.83
C ARG A 464 -0.80 36.33 -6.32
N LYS A 465 -0.41 35.25 -7.00
CA LYS A 465 -0.43 35.17 -8.46
C LYS A 465 -1.63 34.32 -8.83
N PHE A 466 -2.73 34.99 -9.18
CA PHE A 466 -4.00 34.38 -9.59
C PHE A 466 -3.82 33.33 -10.70
N ASP A 467 -2.81 33.47 -11.55
CA ASP A 467 -2.57 32.57 -12.69
C ASP A 467 -2.05 31.18 -12.31
N ALA A 468 -1.28 31.04 -11.22
CA ALA A 468 -0.76 29.74 -10.76
C ALA A 468 -1.80 28.91 -9.99
N ILE A 469 -2.89 29.55 -9.55
CA ILE A 469 -3.99 28.92 -8.82
C ILE A 469 -4.91 28.16 -9.78
N ASN A 470 -5.13 28.68 -10.99
CA ASN A 470 -5.97 28.02 -11.99
C ASN A 470 -5.36 26.69 -12.46
N ASP A 471 -4.07 26.65 -12.81
CA ASP A 471 -3.38 25.41 -13.20
C ASP A 471 -3.34 24.34 -12.09
N GLN A 472 -3.33 24.75 -10.81
CA GLN A 472 -3.31 23.83 -9.66
C GLN A 472 -4.71 23.36 -9.27
N VAL A 473 -5.72 24.24 -9.38
CA VAL A 473 -7.13 23.89 -9.19
C VAL A 473 -7.62 22.99 -10.32
N ASP A 474 -7.15 23.20 -11.56
CA ASP A 474 -7.48 22.34 -12.69
C ASP A 474 -6.82 20.95 -12.56
N LYS A 475 -5.62 20.85 -11.99
CA LYS A 475 -5.02 19.55 -11.59
C LYS A 475 -5.79 18.86 -10.47
N LEU A 476 -6.38 19.61 -9.53
CA LEU A 476 -7.26 19.05 -8.50
C LEU A 476 -8.64 18.64 -9.05
N ARG A 477 -9.12 19.29 -10.12
CA ARG A 477 -10.41 19.01 -10.79
C ARG A 477 -10.34 17.89 -11.84
N LEU A 478 -9.21 17.70 -12.52
CA LEU A 478 -9.02 16.70 -13.59
C LEU A 478 -8.80 15.27 -13.07
N LEU A 479 -8.61 15.08 -11.77
CA LEU A 479 -8.12 13.82 -11.19
C LEU A 479 -9.06 13.38 -10.06
N ILE A 480 -10.13 12.66 -10.40
CA ILE A 480 -11.03 12.03 -9.43
C ILE A 480 -10.34 10.77 -8.88
N PRO A 481 -9.96 10.72 -7.58
CA PRO A 481 -9.46 9.49 -6.97
C PRO A 481 -10.63 8.56 -6.58
N PRO A 482 -10.38 7.25 -6.41
CA PRO A 482 -11.40 6.28 -6.00
C PRO A 482 -12.00 6.55 -4.59
N TYR A 483 -11.37 7.43 -3.79
CA TYR A 483 -11.92 7.93 -2.53
C TYR A 483 -12.64 9.26 -2.76
N SER A 484 -13.93 9.16 -3.07
CA SER A 484 -14.82 10.28 -3.38
C SER A 484 -14.92 11.40 -2.32
N GLU A 485 -14.45 11.21 -1.08
CA GLU A 485 -14.50 12.20 0.01
C GLU A 485 -13.55 13.41 -0.16
N GLU A 486 -12.34 13.21 -0.71
CA GLU A 486 -11.40 14.34 -0.96
C GLU A 486 -11.77 15.14 -2.21
N TYR A 487 -12.42 14.46 -3.17
CA TYR A 487 -13.10 15.08 -4.30
C TYR A 487 -14.33 15.86 -3.83
N PHE A 488 -15.03 15.40 -2.80
CA PHE A 488 -16.07 16.17 -2.14
C PHE A 488 -15.50 17.40 -1.37
N ASP A 489 -14.31 17.36 -0.77
CA ASP A 489 -13.62 18.56 -0.27
C ASP A 489 -13.11 19.53 -1.39
N ALA A 490 -12.92 19.04 -2.62
CA ALA A 490 -12.48 19.84 -3.77
C ALA A 490 -13.65 20.41 -4.59
N ILE A 491 -14.72 19.63 -4.77
CA ILE A 491 -16.02 20.14 -5.15
C ILE A 491 -16.42 21.17 -4.09
N TYR A 492 -16.02 20.96 -2.79
CA TYR A 492 -16.32 21.88 -1.70
C TYR A 492 -15.85 23.20 -2.20
N GLU A 493 -14.54 23.36 -2.57
CA GLU A 493 -13.78 24.42 -3.32
C GLU A 493 -14.19 24.79 -4.79
N ASN A 494 -15.28 24.26 -5.32
CA ASN A 494 -15.94 24.73 -6.56
C ASN A 494 -17.19 25.59 -6.35
N ALA A 495 -17.87 25.48 -5.23
CA ALA A 495 -19.07 26.24 -4.88
C ALA A 495 -18.99 27.81 -4.78
N LYS A 496 -18.11 28.48 -4.00
CA LYS A 496 -17.96 29.95 -3.90
C LYS A 496 -17.76 30.59 -5.26
N MET A 497 -17.02 29.92 -6.15
CA MET A 497 -16.85 30.37 -7.53
C MET A 497 -18.21 30.55 -8.24
N LEU A 498 -19.24 29.83 -7.79
CA LEU A 498 -20.59 29.87 -8.34
C LEU A 498 -21.53 30.78 -7.49
N MET A 499 -21.22 31.08 -6.23
CA MET A 499 -21.90 32.19 -5.51
C MET A 499 -21.66 33.54 -6.18
N ALA A 500 -20.41 33.82 -6.58
CA ALA A 500 -20.01 35.12 -7.10
C ALA A 500 -20.57 35.43 -8.50
N ASN A 501 -21.02 34.43 -9.26
CA ASN A 501 -21.73 34.62 -10.53
C ASN A 501 -23.25 34.84 -10.34
N MET A 502 -23.73 35.02 -9.10
CA MET A 502 -25.16 34.92 -8.75
C MET A 502 -25.78 33.56 -9.14
N GLU A 503 -24.98 32.49 -9.16
CA GLU A 503 -25.41 31.10 -9.30
C GLU A 503 -25.44 30.38 -7.93
N TYR A 504 -26.35 30.84 -7.06
CA TYR A 504 -26.49 30.47 -5.63
C TYR A 504 -26.71 28.97 -5.30
N ALA A 505 -26.91 28.09 -6.28
CA ALA A 505 -27.15 26.66 -6.03
C ALA A 505 -25.85 25.86 -5.92
N LYS A 506 -24.81 26.26 -6.66
CA LYS A 506 -23.55 25.54 -6.72
C LYS A 506 -22.59 25.97 -5.61
N ALA A 507 -22.71 27.23 -5.17
CA ALA A 507 -22.37 27.97 -3.94
C ALA A 507 -22.22 27.32 -2.55
N LEU A 508 -23.17 26.48 -2.16
CA LEU A 508 -23.31 26.03 -0.78
C LEU A 508 -22.18 25.11 -0.34
N TYR A 509 -21.42 24.66 -1.31
CA TYR A 509 -20.55 23.56 -1.16
C TYR A 509 -19.12 23.98 -0.83
N ILE A 510 -18.61 25.24 -0.91
CA ILE A 510 -17.26 25.67 -0.45
C ILE A 510 -17.44 26.56 0.75
N LEU A 511 -17.91 26.01 1.86
CA LEU A 511 -18.08 26.78 3.08
C LEU A 511 -16.76 27.26 3.76
N GLU A 512 -15.62 27.32 3.06
CA GLU A 512 -14.39 27.97 3.57
C GLU A 512 -14.48 29.52 3.50
N GLU A 513 -15.52 30.11 2.88
CA GLU A 513 -15.77 31.57 2.88
C GLU A 513 -16.69 32.00 4.01
N VAL A 514 -17.25 31.05 4.77
CA VAL A 514 -18.04 31.38 5.94
C VAL A 514 -17.17 32.04 7.03
N HIS A 515 -15.85 31.81 7.01
CA HIS A 515 -14.90 32.48 7.91
C HIS A 515 -14.67 33.97 7.60
N ASP A 516 -14.75 34.37 6.33
CA ASP A 516 -14.63 35.78 5.94
C ASP A 516 -16.01 36.47 5.92
N PHE A 517 -17.11 35.72 5.78
CA PHE A 517 -18.48 36.22 6.05
C PHE A 517 -18.72 36.51 7.55
N ILE A 518 -18.03 35.82 8.47
CA ILE A 518 -18.02 36.19 9.91
C ILE A 518 -17.37 37.57 10.15
N LYS A 519 -16.50 38.03 9.24
CA LYS A 519 -15.90 39.37 9.30
C LYS A 519 -16.74 40.46 8.63
N ILE A 520 -17.74 40.09 7.82
CA ILE A 520 -18.55 41.04 7.06
C ILE A 520 -20.02 40.86 7.42
N ASN A 521 -20.43 41.59 8.47
CA ASN A 521 -21.79 42.05 8.75
C ASN A 521 -22.89 41.03 9.06
N GLU A 522 -22.74 40.28 10.17
CA GLU A 522 -23.75 40.15 11.23
C GLU A 522 -23.18 39.31 12.40
N ILE A 523 -22.77 39.96 13.50
CA ILE A 523 -22.12 39.27 14.63
C ILE A 523 -23.05 38.18 15.24
N GLN A 524 -24.37 38.38 15.17
CA GLN A 524 -25.35 37.44 15.71
C GLN A 524 -25.45 36.14 14.89
N THR A 525 -25.35 36.19 13.56
CA THR A 525 -25.36 34.99 12.72
C THR A 525 -24.05 34.22 12.84
N ALA A 526 -22.92 34.92 12.99
CA ALA A 526 -21.62 34.32 13.29
C ALA A 526 -21.63 33.54 14.62
N ILE A 527 -22.20 34.11 15.68
CA ILE A 527 -22.34 33.44 16.99
C ILE A 527 -23.20 32.17 16.84
N ARG A 528 -24.33 32.25 16.13
CA ARG A 528 -25.21 31.08 15.91
C ARG A 528 -24.46 29.96 15.19
N LEU A 529 -23.80 30.27 14.08
CA LEU A 529 -23.05 29.29 13.29
C LEU A 529 -21.87 28.69 14.06
N ALA A 530 -21.18 29.49 14.88
CA ALA A 530 -20.10 29.00 15.72
C ALA A 530 -20.61 28.06 16.83
N ILE A 531 -21.78 28.34 17.41
CA ILE A 531 -22.46 27.44 18.37
C ILE A 531 -22.87 26.15 17.67
N ASP A 532 -23.47 26.22 16.48
CA ASP A 532 -23.87 25.04 15.71
C ASP A 532 -22.65 24.18 15.35
N ALA A 533 -21.57 24.79 14.87
CA ALA A 533 -20.31 24.09 14.58
C ALA A 533 -19.70 23.46 15.84
N MET A 534 -19.76 24.13 16.98
CA MET A 534 -19.27 23.62 18.25
C MET A 534 -20.12 22.45 18.76
N THR A 535 -21.45 22.50 18.64
CA THR A 535 -22.35 21.41 19.03
C THR A 535 -22.17 20.19 18.13
N LEU A 536 -22.03 20.39 16.81
CA LEU A 536 -21.77 19.32 15.86
C LEU A 536 -20.42 18.65 16.14
N SER A 537 -19.35 19.44 16.29
CA SER A 537 -18.01 18.91 16.59
C SER A 537 -17.97 18.15 17.92
N LYS A 538 -18.76 18.59 18.92
CA LYS A 538 -18.91 17.89 20.19
C LYS A 538 -19.65 16.55 20.03
N ARG A 539 -20.65 16.48 19.15
CA ARG A 539 -21.37 15.22 18.86
C ARG A 539 -20.50 14.23 18.10
N THR A 540 -19.69 14.72 17.17
CA THR A 540 -18.80 13.89 16.32
C THR A 540 -17.42 13.64 16.92
N ASN A 541 -17.20 14.10 18.17
CA ASN A 541 -15.94 14.03 18.91
C ASN A 541 -14.70 14.53 18.13
N ASP A 542 -14.87 15.53 17.27
CA ASP A 542 -13.76 16.16 16.56
C ASP A 542 -13.19 17.32 17.37
N ALA A 543 -12.04 17.07 18.01
CA ALA A 543 -11.39 18.03 18.88
C ALA A 543 -10.87 19.25 18.10
N LYS A 544 -10.34 19.05 16.90
CA LYS A 544 -9.72 20.13 16.11
C LYS A 544 -10.75 21.18 15.70
N TYR A 545 -11.88 20.75 15.15
CA TYR A 545 -12.95 21.68 14.77
C TYR A 545 -13.68 22.25 15.99
N TYR A 546 -13.81 21.48 17.08
CA TYR A 546 -14.34 22.00 18.34
C TYR A 546 -13.50 23.16 18.89
N TYR A 547 -12.17 23.02 18.95
CA TYR A 547 -11.29 24.09 19.42
C TYR A 547 -11.34 25.31 18.50
N LYS A 548 -11.35 25.09 17.17
CA LYS A 548 -11.44 26.19 16.21
C LYS A 548 -12.76 26.95 16.33
N ALA A 549 -13.89 26.24 16.44
CA ALA A 549 -15.21 26.85 16.62
C ALA A 549 -15.29 27.66 17.92
N ALA A 550 -14.71 27.15 19.01
CA ALA A 550 -14.70 27.84 20.29
C ALA A 550 -13.82 29.12 20.28
N ILE A 551 -12.66 29.09 19.60
CA ILE A 551 -11.82 30.28 19.40
C ILE A 551 -12.60 31.36 18.63
N LEU A 552 -13.33 30.97 17.57
CA LEU A 552 -14.12 31.91 16.77
C LEU A 552 -15.33 32.46 17.51
N LEU A 553 -16.00 31.62 18.31
CA LEU A 553 -17.09 32.05 19.17
C LEU A 553 -16.60 33.09 20.19
N SER A 554 -15.44 32.83 20.79
CA SER A 554 -14.81 33.76 21.75
C SER A 554 -14.40 35.06 21.05
N GLU A 555 -13.85 34.99 19.85
CA GLU A 555 -13.54 36.16 19.02
C GLU A 555 -14.81 36.98 18.70
N ALA A 556 -15.93 36.33 18.40
CA ALA A 556 -17.20 37.00 18.15
C ALA A 556 -17.75 37.68 19.41
N TYR A 557 -17.62 37.06 20.59
CA TYR A 557 -18.00 37.66 21.88
C TYR A 557 -17.12 38.85 22.28
N VAL A 558 -15.82 38.81 22.00
CA VAL A 558 -14.94 39.96 22.26
C VAL A 558 -15.35 41.16 21.38
N ARG A 559 -15.82 40.91 20.15
CA ARG A 559 -16.29 41.97 19.24
C ARG A 559 -17.61 42.63 19.63
N THR A 560 -18.48 41.97 20.40
CA THR A 560 -19.74 42.60 20.87
C THR A 560 -19.49 43.62 21.98
N ASN A 561 -18.33 43.57 22.64
CA ASN A 561 -17.91 44.46 23.72
C ASN A 561 -18.82 44.44 24.97
N ASP A 562 -19.64 43.39 25.12
CA ASP A 562 -20.48 43.16 26.30
C ASP A 562 -19.67 42.46 27.40
N LYS A 563 -19.62 43.05 28.61
CA LYS A 563 -18.81 42.53 29.73
C LYS A 563 -19.14 41.07 30.08
N ASP A 564 -20.42 40.70 30.07
CA ASP A 564 -20.87 39.35 30.40
C ASP A 564 -20.46 38.32 29.32
N LEU A 565 -20.45 38.72 28.05
CA LEU A 565 -20.02 37.86 26.94
C LEU A 565 -18.50 37.70 26.92
N ILE A 566 -17.75 38.74 27.28
CA ILE A 566 -16.29 38.68 27.42
C ILE A 566 -15.89 37.73 28.55
N GLN A 567 -16.57 37.76 29.71
CA GLN A 567 -16.32 36.79 30.79
C GLN A 567 -16.62 35.35 30.35
N LYS A 568 -17.69 35.13 29.59
CA LYS A 568 -17.99 33.83 28.98
C LYS A 568 -16.90 33.39 27.99
N ALA A 569 -16.38 34.31 27.19
CA ALA A 569 -15.28 34.03 26.26
C ALA A 569 -14.01 33.60 27.00
N LEU A 570 -13.61 34.31 28.06
CA LEU A 570 -12.47 33.94 28.90
C LEU A 570 -12.63 32.54 29.50
N PHE A 571 -13.80 32.23 30.05
CA PHE A 571 -14.09 30.90 30.59
C PHE A 571 -13.98 29.79 29.52
N ILE A 572 -14.48 30.02 28.29
CA ILE A 572 -14.36 29.06 27.19
C ILE A 572 -12.88 28.85 26.81
N LEU A 573 -12.12 29.95 26.69
CA LEU A 573 -10.71 29.91 26.30
C LEU A 573 -9.85 29.19 27.35
N GLU A 574 -10.04 29.48 28.64
CA GLU A 574 -9.31 28.83 29.75
C GLU A 574 -9.54 27.31 29.79
N ASN A 575 -10.77 26.87 29.53
CA ASN A 575 -11.11 25.44 29.47
C ASN A 575 -10.45 24.69 28.30
N ILE A 576 -10.19 25.39 27.20
CA ILE A 576 -9.67 24.82 25.96
C ILE A 576 -8.14 24.93 25.89
N PHE A 577 -7.55 25.88 26.62
CA PHE A 577 -6.13 26.18 26.60
C PHE A 577 -5.20 24.97 26.74
N PRO A 578 -5.30 24.14 27.81
CA PRO A 578 -4.42 22.98 27.96
C PRO A 578 -4.63 21.95 26.84
N LYS A 579 -5.84 21.82 26.31
CA LYS A 579 -6.18 20.84 25.28
C LYS A 579 -5.64 21.23 23.90
N VAL A 580 -5.65 22.52 23.57
CA VAL A 580 -5.06 23.02 22.31
C VAL A 580 -3.53 22.92 22.33
N LEU A 581 -2.90 23.12 23.50
CA LEU A 581 -1.46 22.88 23.65
C LEU A 581 -1.11 21.41 23.41
N LEU A 582 -1.91 20.48 23.92
CA LEU A 582 -1.75 19.03 23.66
C LEU A 582 -1.95 18.67 22.18
N ALA A 583 -2.80 19.40 21.45
CA ALA A 583 -2.99 19.18 20.03
C ALA A 583 -1.74 19.56 19.18
N GLN A 584 -0.78 20.31 19.74
CA GLN A 584 0.46 20.75 19.09
C GLN A 584 0.27 21.41 17.70
N SER A 585 -0.92 21.94 17.43
CA SER A 585 -1.16 22.69 16.20
C SER A 585 -0.67 24.12 16.38
N LEU A 586 0.38 24.50 15.63
CA LEU A 586 0.98 25.82 15.75
C LEU A 586 -0.01 26.94 15.36
N LYS A 587 -0.93 26.65 14.43
CA LYS A 587 -1.95 27.61 14.00
C LYS A 587 -3.00 27.84 15.10
N LEU A 588 -3.57 26.77 15.64
CA LEU A 588 -4.61 26.87 16.68
C LEU A 588 -4.06 27.47 17.98
N THR A 589 -2.84 27.10 18.36
CA THR A 589 -2.17 27.66 19.56
C THR A 589 -1.93 29.16 19.42
N SER A 590 -1.45 29.62 18.26
CA SER A 590 -1.22 31.05 18.00
C SER A 590 -2.52 31.86 17.96
N GLU A 591 -3.57 31.33 17.31
CA GLU A 591 -4.88 31.98 17.27
C GLU A 591 -5.52 32.07 18.67
N LEU A 592 -5.43 30.99 19.46
CA LEU A 592 -5.91 30.96 20.84
C LEU A 592 -5.20 31.99 21.73
N GLN A 593 -3.87 32.06 21.64
CA GLN A 593 -3.08 33.01 22.42
C GLN A 593 -3.43 34.46 22.09
N LEU A 594 -3.67 34.75 20.81
CA LEU A 594 -4.09 36.08 20.36
C LEU A 594 -5.50 36.44 20.88
N THR A 595 -6.49 35.55 20.71
CA THR A 595 -7.86 35.82 21.16
C THR A 595 -7.97 35.90 22.68
N TYR A 596 -7.16 35.12 23.42
CA TYR A 596 -7.08 35.23 24.88
C TYR A 596 -6.50 36.57 25.32
N ALA A 597 -5.45 37.06 24.65
CA ALA A 597 -4.88 38.38 24.91
C ALA A 597 -5.88 39.52 24.62
N GLU A 598 -6.62 39.43 23.50
CA GLU A 598 -7.69 40.37 23.15
C GLU A 598 -8.83 40.36 24.20
N ALA A 599 -9.24 39.18 24.68
CA ALA A 599 -10.27 39.06 25.71
C ALA A 599 -9.85 39.64 27.07
N LEU A 600 -8.58 39.45 27.47
CA LEU A 600 -8.01 40.00 28.70
C LEU A 600 -7.95 41.53 28.67
N ASP A 601 -7.49 42.14 27.56
CA ASP A 601 -7.44 43.60 27.40
C ASP A 601 -8.85 44.23 27.51
N SER A 602 -9.85 43.59 26.89
CA SER A 602 -11.25 44.04 26.98
C SER A 602 -11.87 43.85 28.37
N SER A 603 -11.32 42.97 29.22
CA SER A 603 -11.79 42.71 30.58
C SER A 603 -11.18 43.61 31.67
N SER A 604 -10.36 44.61 31.28
CA SER A 604 -9.71 45.63 32.14
C SER A 604 -8.49 45.20 32.98
N SER A 605 -7.77 44.15 32.57
CA SER A 605 -6.42 43.86 33.10
C SER A 605 -5.34 44.57 32.26
N THR A 606 -4.62 45.54 32.84
CA THR A 606 -3.44 46.15 32.20
C THR A 606 -2.16 45.47 32.69
N ASP A 607 -1.88 44.27 32.21
CA ASP A 607 -0.75 43.46 32.70
C ASP A 607 0.29 43.20 31.61
N LYS A 608 1.57 43.25 32.00
CA LYS A 608 2.72 42.88 31.14
C LYS A 608 2.59 41.44 30.59
N HIS A 609 1.85 40.57 31.27
CA HIS A 609 1.56 39.21 30.85
C HIS A 609 0.78 39.12 29.52
N ILE A 610 -0.05 40.11 29.18
CA ILE A 610 -0.77 40.13 27.90
C ILE A 610 0.22 40.22 26.73
N LEU A 611 1.30 40.99 26.89
CA LEU A 611 2.34 41.13 25.87
C LEU A 611 3.09 39.81 25.62
N GLU A 612 3.26 38.97 26.65
CA GLU A 612 3.89 37.65 26.51
C GLU A 612 3.07 36.74 25.59
N TYR A 613 1.74 36.70 25.76
CA TYR A 613 0.85 35.93 24.88
C TYR A 613 0.86 36.42 23.44
N VAL A 614 0.88 37.74 23.22
CA VAL A 614 0.96 38.34 21.88
C VAL A 614 2.29 38.00 21.20
N ASN A 615 3.41 38.05 21.94
CA ASN A 615 4.73 37.69 21.41
C ASN A 615 4.81 36.20 21.03
N LEU A 616 4.17 35.31 21.81
CA LEU A 616 4.10 33.88 21.49
C LEU A 616 3.26 33.62 20.23
N ALA A 617 2.09 34.27 20.11
CA ALA A 617 1.24 34.19 18.92
C ALA A 617 1.98 34.71 17.68
N GLU A 618 2.67 35.84 17.81
CA GLU A 618 3.49 36.43 16.75
C GLU A 618 4.57 35.46 16.27
N LYS A 619 5.32 34.84 17.19
CA LYS A 619 6.34 33.84 16.85
C LYS A 619 5.74 32.69 16.04
N GLY A 620 4.58 32.19 16.45
CA GLY A 620 3.86 31.12 15.74
C GLY A 620 3.38 31.53 14.35
N PHE A 621 2.84 32.74 14.18
CA PHE A 621 2.45 33.24 12.85
C PHE A 621 3.64 33.48 11.93
N ARG A 622 4.78 33.94 12.46
CA ARG A 622 6.05 34.08 11.72
C ARG A 622 6.53 32.72 11.18
N THR A 623 6.54 31.69 12.03
CA THR A 623 6.91 30.32 11.61
C THR A 623 5.98 29.74 10.56
N LEU A 624 4.67 30.03 10.64
CA LEU A 624 3.67 29.59 9.67
C LEU A 624 3.64 30.42 8.37
N LYS A 625 4.38 31.54 8.32
CA LYS A 625 4.37 32.50 7.21
C LYS A 625 2.96 33.05 6.89
N CYS A 626 2.08 33.12 7.89
CA CYS A 626 0.70 33.59 7.74
C CYS A 626 0.62 35.12 7.92
N LYS A 627 0.72 35.87 6.81
CA LYS A 627 0.80 37.34 6.82
C LYS A 627 -0.45 38.04 7.38
N ASP A 628 -1.66 37.57 7.06
CA ASP A 628 -2.91 38.21 7.50
C ASP A 628 -3.09 38.18 9.03
N LEU A 629 -2.81 37.02 9.64
CA LEU A 629 -2.90 36.83 11.09
C LEU A 629 -1.72 37.50 11.81
N LEU A 630 -0.54 37.53 11.19
CA LEU A 630 0.61 38.28 11.69
C LEU A 630 0.30 39.78 11.73
N LEU A 631 -0.32 40.35 10.69
CA LEU A 631 -0.73 41.75 10.68
C LEU A 631 -1.73 42.06 11.79
N ARG A 632 -2.75 41.21 12.00
CA ARG A 632 -3.69 41.35 13.12
C ARG A 632 -2.97 41.37 14.47
N ALA A 633 -2.05 40.44 14.70
CA ALA A 633 -1.28 40.37 15.94
C ALA A 633 -0.39 41.62 16.13
N LEU A 634 0.26 42.11 15.07
CA LEU A 634 1.10 43.31 15.14
C LEU A 634 0.30 44.59 15.38
N PHE A 635 -0.88 44.73 14.76
CA PHE A 635 -1.79 45.86 15.03
C PHE A 635 -2.24 45.87 16.50
N PHE A 636 -2.63 44.71 17.03
CA PHE A 636 -3.01 44.58 18.42
C PHE A 636 -1.84 44.85 19.38
N LYS A 637 -0.63 44.39 19.03
CA LYS A 637 0.60 44.66 19.78
C LYS A 637 0.88 46.16 19.89
N ILE A 638 0.72 46.93 18.80
CA ILE A 638 0.91 48.38 18.83
C ILE A 638 -0.08 49.06 19.78
N THR A 639 -1.37 48.69 19.72
CA THR A 639 -2.38 49.25 20.63
C THR A 639 -2.05 48.98 22.10
N LEU A 640 -1.51 47.80 22.40
CA LEU A 640 -1.08 47.44 23.76
C LEU A 640 0.19 48.20 24.19
N LEU A 641 1.19 48.34 23.30
CA LEU A 641 2.44 49.06 23.57
C LEU A 641 2.22 50.56 23.83
N HIS A 642 1.23 51.17 23.16
CA HIS A 642 0.80 52.54 23.45
C HIS A 642 0.12 52.66 24.81
N LYS A 643 -0.68 51.67 25.24
CA LYS A 643 -1.29 51.63 26.58
C LYS A 643 -0.26 51.42 27.71
N LEU A 644 0.87 50.78 27.41
CA LEU A 644 1.94 50.46 28.37
C LEU A 644 3.11 51.48 28.38
N ASP A 645 2.98 52.62 27.68
CA ASP A 645 4.01 53.66 27.56
C ASP A 645 5.40 53.17 27.09
N MET A 646 5.44 52.26 26.11
CA MET A 646 6.70 51.75 25.50
C MET A 646 6.87 52.20 24.04
N PRO A 647 7.21 53.47 23.77
CA PRO A 647 7.19 54.06 22.42
C PRO A 647 8.30 53.55 21.50
N SER A 648 9.47 53.17 22.03
CA SER A 648 10.61 52.69 21.23
C SER A 648 10.28 51.38 20.51
N VAL A 649 9.63 50.44 21.21
CA VAL A 649 9.20 49.16 20.66
C VAL A 649 8.02 49.33 19.69
N ALA A 650 7.13 50.29 19.98
CA ALA A 650 6.00 50.62 19.10
C ALA A 650 6.46 51.11 17.71
N ILE A 651 7.51 51.94 17.66
CA ILE A 651 8.10 52.44 16.41
C ILE A 651 8.71 51.30 15.59
N THR A 652 9.43 50.37 16.23
CA THR A 652 9.99 49.20 15.53
C THR A 652 8.89 48.30 14.98
N THR A 653 7.83 48.03 15.74
CA THR A 653 6.70 47.23 15.25
C THR A 653 5.92 47.92 14.13
N MET A 654 5.83 49.27 14.13
CA MET A 654 5.25 50.02 13.02
C MET A 654 6.05 49.89 11.72
N GLN A 655 7.37 49.89 11.81
CA GLN A 655 8.24 49.65 10.64
C GLN A 655 8.06 48.23 10.10
N GLU A 656 7.95 47.24 10.98
CA GLU A 656 7.66 45.84 10.59
C GLU A 656 6.29 45.70 9.91
N ILE A 657 5.24 46.35 10.39
CA ILE A 657 3.93 46.34 9.73
C ILE A 657 4.03 46.88 8.30
N ARG A 658 4.73 48.01 8.10
CA ARG A 658 4.92 48.59 6.77
C ARG A 658 5.67 47.65 5.84
N GLN A 659 6.68 46.95 6.35
CA GLN A 659 7.41 45.95 5.59
C GLN A 659 6.52 44.76 5.21
N VAL A 660 5.79 44.18 6.16
CA VAL A 660 4.89 43.05 5.89
C VAL A 660 3.77 43.44 4.93
N GLN A 661 3.19 44.63 5.06
CA GLN A 661 2.18 45.15 4.13
C GLN A 661 2.72 45.38 2.72
N SER A 662 3.99 45.80 2.58
CA SER A 662 4.62 45.96 1.26
C SER A 662 4.92 44.65 0.55
N GLU A 663 4.94 43.53 1.29
CA GLU A 663 5.18 42.19 0.75
C GLU A 663 3.90 41.34 0.57
N VAL A 664 2.72 41.85 0.95
CA VAL A 664 1.39 41.24 0.74
C VAL A 664 0.82 41.74 -0.57
#